data_AF-A0AAQ3X661-F1
#
_entry.id   AF-A0AAQ3X661-F1
#
_cell.length_a   1.000
_cell.length_b   1.000
_cell.length_c   1.000
_cell.angle_alpha   90.00
_cell.angle_beta   90.00
_cell.angle_gamma   90.00
#
_symmetry.space_group_name_H-M   'P 1'
#
loop_
_entity.id
_entity.type
_entity.pdbx_description
1 polymer ?
#
loop_
_entity_poly.entity_id
_entity_poly.type
_entity_poly.pdbx_seq_one_letter_code
_entity_poly.pdbx_strand_id
1 'polypeptide(L)'
;MEAAAAKALRLARSSPPAAPCPPVNSGVLVFFVVLVAGALVSAGWMSTSARVTPITRVAAPTTRAHNAATAPEPAPGSPRFTGVPASTNQKPSTAGSLAPPPRAAAAVAPIAAAPAPSEEGTTPPECPAYFRWIHEDLRPWHATGVTRGAVEGARRRYAPKFRVTVVAGRLYVARYGRCFQTRDVFTQWGILQLLRRYPGRVPDLDLVFDCEDLPVVDRRRQDQDQPPLFRYCGSEATLDIAFPDWSFWGWPELNIKPWEALRREISEGNAVVKWTDRAPYAYWKGNPKVGAERPFLLWCNVSSKRDWNARIYAQDWGKEARHGFRDSDLSKQCTHRYKIYVEGRGWSVSEKYILGCDSVALVVRPRFHDFFSRGLSPLRHYWPVRGGRGMCRSIQFAVDWGNAHTDKAQEIGRNASRFVQEELTMDRVYDYMLHLLTEYARLLRYEPAVPRGATEVTVESMARGRRGLEREFMMGTVEDGASGRGPCRLPPPFSPQELEALRRARADVLRAHGSSQQPLILLHKQRKETSISPPRFRSVAVQVLLAMATGGPAAADCRRRTVLGAALSRTSAAFLFLSVIAVGAVVFVSARCITATGAGRLSLTRLPTTAAIPGAAAALHAEAQQLQPVHPSAPPPPPPPPSPPPLPSYSISCPSLNLSTSPTKAPRTSQSQTLARALASPSTCPSAPTPSPPPPPASAASNHSCPSYFRFIHEDLRPWRAAGGVTRAMLRRARLTATFRLLVLGGRAYVQRFRPAFQTRDLFTIWGVLQLLRRYPGRVPDLDLMFDTVDWPVVRAHHYRGKYAEMLPPLFRYCGDDATLDIVFPDWSFWGWPEINIKPWHELQQDLKDGNNRVRWMDREPYAYWKGNPSVSATRKELVKCNVSSTQDWNARIYAQDWFKESKVGYKGSDLGSQCTHRYKIYIEGSAWSISEKYILACDSMTLLVTPKYYDFFSRSLMPIQHYWPVRDDDKCGSINHAVSWGNSHKQLAQRIGKQASNFIQEELTMDHVYDYMLHLLTEYAKLLKFKPTKPPEAVEVCSESLACQAEGLEKKFLVESMVKSARDVDPCNLPPPFDPHELKMLKQRKENSIKQIQIWNSDRECDLRSLVGESLSDRRRRLAICPTSGARGRHRPHCPCQADAVTDLQLINLLLMISFSGM
;
A
#
# COMPACT_ATOMS: atom_id res chain seq x y z
N MET A 1 -2.82 -23.63 -3.58
CA MET A 1 -1.71 -24.29 -2.84
C MET A 1 -1.78 -23.88 -1.37
N GLU A 2 -2.20 -24.72 -0.41
CA GLU A 2 -2.40 -26.18 -0.43
C GLU A 2 -3.19 -26.76 -1.61
N ALA A 3 -3.06 -28.06 -1.92
CA ALA A 3 -2.52 -29.16 -1.08
C ALA A 3 -1.35 -29.91 -1.75
N ALA A 4 -1.24 -31.22 -1.50
CA ALA A 4 -0.95 -32.23 -2.54
C ALA A 4 -2.23 -33.07 -2.78
N ALA A 5 -2.63 -33.31 -4.03
CA ALA A 5 -3.72 -34.23 -4.33
C ALA A 5 -3.22 -35.67 -4.26
N ALA A 6 -3.81 -36.47 -3.37
CA ALA A 6 -3.68 -37.93 -3.40
C ALA A 6 -4.41 -38.48 -4.64
N LYS A 7 -4.15 -39.68 -5.16
CA LYS A 7 -3.59 -40.94 -4.61
C LYS A 7 -2.70 -41.60 -5.69
N ALA A 8 -1.80 -42.56 -5.46
CA ALA A 8 -1.14 -43.12 -4.25
C ALA A 8 0.21 -43.72 -4.76
N LEU A 9 0.93 -44.74 -4.28
CA LEU A 9 0.88 -45.78 -3.22
C LEU A 9 2.33 -45.93 -2.67
N ARG A 10 2.68 -46.63 -1.58
CA ARG A 10 1.99 -47.42 -0.52
C ARG A 10 2.89 -47.37 0.73
N LEU A 11 2.39 -47.81 1.89
CA LEU A 11 3.21 -48.04 3.11
C LEU A 11 3.54 -49.53 3.28
N ALA A 12 4.83 -49.85 3.46
CA ALA A 12 5.39 -51.04 4.15
C ALA A 12 6.93 -51.03 3.95
N ARG A 13 7.78 -51.51 4.87
CA ARG A 13 7.69 -51.93 6.28
C ARG A 13 9.13 -51.95 6.82
N SER A 14 9.35 -51.97 8.14
CA SER A 14 10.66 -52.30 8.71
C SER A 14 10.56 -53.07 10.03
N SER A 15 10.85 -54.37 9.98
CA SER A 15 11.31 -55.20 11.10
C SER A 15 12.12 -56.36 10.49
N PRO A 16 13.31 -56.71 11.03
CA PRO A 16 14.20 -57.77 10.51
C PRO A 16 13.84 -59.15 11.11
N PRO A 17 14.59 -60.27 10.85
CA PRO A 17 15.73 -60.46 9.94
C PRO A 17 15.59 -61.65 8.94
N ALA A 18 16.41 -61.68 7.88
CA ALA A 18 16.99 -62.88 7.22
C ALA A 18 17.76 -62.51 5.93
N ALA A 19 18.63 -63.42 5.45
CA ALA A 19 19.37 -63.41 4.17
C ALA A 19 19.21 -64.81 3.49
N PRO A 20 19.74 -65.16 2.29
CA PRO A 20 20.67 -64.41 1.40
C PRO A 20 20.44 -64.48 -0.17
N CYS A 21 21.04 -63.54 -0.91
CA CYS A 21 21.52 -63.63 -2.33
C CYS A 21 20.43 -63.72 -3.49
N PRO A 22 20.76 -63.82 -4.82
CA PRO A 22 20.55 -62.75 -5.85
C PRO A 22 19.81 -63.28 -7.15
N PRO A 23 20.06 -62.95 -8.47
CA PRO A 23 20.86 -61.91 -9.19
C PRO A 23 20.28 -61.29 -10.55
N VAL A 24 20.99 -60.27 -11.10
CA VAL A 24 21.08 -59.67 -12.51
C VAL A 24 19.91 -59.34 -13.50
N ASN A 25 20.15 -58.26 -14.30
CA ASN A 25 19.73 -57.93 -15.70
C ASN A 25 18.30 -57.36 -16.00
N SER A 26 17.94 -56.78 -17.17
CA SER A 26 18.51 -55.82 -18.18
C SER A 26 17.54 -55.71 -19.40
N GLY A 27 17.40 -54.66 -20.25
CA GLY A 27 17.81 -53.24 -20.25
C GLY A 27 17.81 -52.55 -21.67
N VAL A 28 17.62 -51.20 -21.75
CA VAL A 28 18.12 -50.24 -22.81
C VAL A 28 17.33 -49.99 -24.14
N LEU A 29 17.51 -48.76 -24.73
CA LEU A 29 17.07 -48.18 -26.05
C LEU A 29 15.54 -47.98 -26.30
N VAL A 30 14.97 -46.98 -27.02
CA VAL A 30 15.34 -45.88 -27.97
C VAL A 30 15.56 -46.26 -29.45
N PHE A 31 14.79 -45.68 -30.40
CA PHE A 31 15.19 -45.37 -31.81
C PHE A 31 14.16 -44.43 -32.54
N PHE A 32 14.66 -43.40 -33.25
CA PHE A 32 14.22 -42.65 -34.47
C PHE A 32 12.70 -42.52 -34.88
N VAL A 33 12.15 -41.46 -35.49
CA VAL A 33 12.58 -40.29 -36.32
C VAL A 33 12.89 -40.57 -37.81
N VAL A 34 12.01 -40.08 -38.72
CA VAL A 34 12.19 -39.49 -40.08
C VAL A 34 10.78 -39.50 -40.76
N LEU A 35 10.21 -38.37 -41.20
CA LEU A 35 10.27 -37.87 -42.59
C LEU A 35 9.86 -36.37 -42.67
N VAL A 36 10.34 -35.67 -43.71
CA VAL A 36 9.97 -34.28 -44.06
C VAL A 36 9.82 -34.14 -45.58
N ALA A 37 8.65 -33.66 -46.04
CA ALA A 37 8.38 -33.07 -47.36
C ALA A 37 6.98 -32.41 -47.30
N GLY A 38 6.65 -31.32 -48.01
CA GLY A 38 7.43 -30.44 -48.89
C GLY A 38 6.80 -29.02 -48.91
N ALA A 39 7.20 -28.13 -49.84
CA ALA A 39 6.79 -26.72 -49.85
C ALA A 39 6.63 -26.11 -51.26
N LEU A 40 6.13 -24.85 -51.32
CA LEU A 40 5.81 -24.02 -52.52
C LEU A 40 4.45 -24.40 -53.17
N VAL A 41 3.66 -23.49 -53.79
CA VAL A 41 3.95 -22.41 -54.77
C VAL A 41 2.89 -21.26 -54.72
N SER A 42 3.26 -20.01 -55.10
CA SER A 42 2.48 -18.77 -55.45
C SER A 42 1.19 -18.38 -54.69
N ALA A 43 0.93 -17.15 -54.17
CA ALA A 43 1.17 -15.74 -54.59
C ALA A 43 0.09 -15.13 -55.53
N GLY A 44 -0.48 -13.95 -55.16
CA GLY A 44 -1.48 -13.24 -55.99
C GLY A 44 -2.18 -12.00 -55.41
N TRP A 45 -1.48 -10.84 -55.39
CA TRP A 45 -1.99 -9.43 -55.43
C TRP A 45 -2.87 -8.94 -54.24
N MET A 46 -2.85 -7.69 -53.73
CA MET A 46 -2.82 -6.31 -54.28
C MET A 46 -4.15 -5.89 -54.97
N SER A 47 -4.72 -4.69 -54.77
CA SER A 47 -4.27 -3.48 -54.03
C SER A 47 -5.45 -2.53 -53.66
N THR A 48 -5.14 -1.37 -53.05
CA THR A 48 -5.90 -0.08 -53.01
C THR A 48 -7.37 -0.07 -52.54
N SER A 49 -7.76 0.60 -51.45
CA SER A 49 -7.70 2.05 -51.10
C SER A 49 -8.81 2.92 -51.72
N ALA A 50 -9.66 3.52 -50.87
CA ALA A 50 -10.44 4.72 -51.17
C ALA A 50 -10.50 5.63 -49.92
N ARG A 51 -10.42 6.97 -50.10
CA ARG A 51 -10.51 7.98 -49.03
C ARG A 51 -11.73 8.88 -49.29
N VAL A 52 -12.50 9.24 -48.26
CA VAL A 52 -13.27 10.51 -48.22
C VAL A 52 -13.31 11.05 -46.78
N THR A 53 -13.20 12.37 -46.64
CA THR A 53 -13.38 13.21 -45.45
C THR A 53 -13.88 14.59 -45.92
N PRO A 54 -14.37 15.52 -45.06
CA PRO A 54 -14.93 15.43 -43.69
C PRO A 54 -16.37 16.02 -43.62
N ILE A 55 -16.91 16.37 -42.44
CA ILE A 55 -17.65 17.63 -42.11
C ILE A 55 -18.12 17.63 -40.62
N THR A 56 -18.54 18.80 -40.10
CA THR A 56 -18.43 19.29 -38.70
C THR A 56 -19.72 19.42 -37.86
N ARG A 57 -19.58 19.29 -36.50
CA ARG A 57 -20.15 20.12 -35.37
C ARG A 57 -21.69 20.39 -35.33
N VAL A 58 -22.42 21.00 -34.36
CA VAL A 58 -22.33 21.84 -33.10
C VAL A 58 -23.62 21.53 -32.26
N ALA A 59 -23.90 21.73 -30.95
CA ALA A 59 -23.38 22.45 -29.76
C ALA A 59 -23.75 23.96 -29.59
N ALA A 60 -24.62 24.50 -28.70
CA ALA A 60 -25.43 24.12 -27.49
C ALA A 60 -24.85 24.40 -26.05
N PRO A 61 -25.49 25.19 -25.12
CA PRO A 61 -25.00 25.57 -23.75
C PRO A 61 -26.05 25.50 -22.57
N THR A 62 -25.91 25.95 -21.29
CA THR A 62 -24.93 25.77 -20.15
C THR A 62 -25.47 26.31 -18.77
N THR A 63 -25.24 25.61 -17.62
CA THR A 63 -25.01 26.14 -16.20
C THR A 63 -26.15 26.87 -15.40
N ARG A 64 -26.16 27.23 -14.07
CA ARG A 64 -25.37 27.10 -12.76
C ARG A 64 -26.24 27.63 -11.53
N ALA A 65 -25.85 27.52 -10.22
CA ALA A 65 -25.79 28.66 -9.21
C ALA A 65 -26.54 28.88 -7.80
N HIS A 66 -26.01 28.42 -6.62
CA HIS A 66 -25.72 29.17 -5.33
C HIS A 66 -26.84 29.91 -4.46
N ASN A 67 -26.69 30.75 -3.38
CA ASN A 67 -25.58 31.53 -2.73
C ASN A 67 -25.79 32.21 -1.27
N ALA A 68 -25.08 31.82 -0.19
CA ALA A 68 -24.61 32.59 1.05
C ALA A 68 -25.45 33.15 2.27
N ALA A 69 -24.73 33.38 3.41
CA ALA A 69 -24.95 34.27 4.61
C ALA A 69 -25.74 33.71 5.85
N THR A 70 -25.79 34.23 7.10
CA THR A 70 -25.32 35.47 7.85
C THR A 70 -25.11 35.17 9.39
N ALA A 71 -24.67 36.11 10.29
CA ALA A 71 -24.52 35.90 11.77
C ALA A 71 -24.45 37.19 12.68
N PRO A 72 -24.80 37.15 14.02
CA PRO A 72 -24.70 38.26 15.02
C PRO A 72 -23.97 37.94 16.39
N GLU A 73 -23.87 38.87 17.37
CA GLU A 73 -23.13 38.79 18.67
C GLU A 73 -23.58 39.84 19.77
N PRO A 74 -23.58 39.58 21.11
CA PRO A 74 -23.22 40.60 22.15
C PRO A 74 -22.56 40.10 23.50
N ALA A 75 -22.95 40.63 24.70
CA ALA A 75 -22.21 40.68 26.01
C ALA A 75 -23.12 40.60 27.29
N PRO A 76 -22.69 40.74 28.60
CA PRO A 76 -21.38 40.98 29.29
C PRO A 76 -21.10 39.95 30.47
N GLY A 77 -20.31 40.10 31.57
CA GLY A 77 -19.20 41.01 32.05
C GLY A 77 -18.99 41.07 33.61
N SER A 78 -17.78 41.45 34.10
CA SER A 78 -17.38 41.86 35.50
C SER A 78 -17.22 40.79 36.64
N PRO A 79 -16.45 41.01 37.76
CA PRO A 79 -15.69 42.22 38.19
C PRO A 79 -14.19 42.07 38.64
N ARG A 80 -13.58 43.26 38.85
CA ARG A 80 -12.24 43.75 39.31
C ARG A 80 -11.42 43.04 40.42
N PHE A 81 -10.10 43.33 40.43
CA PHE A 81 -9.41 44.07 41.52
C PHE A 81 -8.25 44.98 40.99
N THR A 82 -7.63 45.81 41.85
CA THR A 82 -6.69 46.95 41.58
C THR A 82 -5.19 46.53 41.47
N GLY A 83 -4.18 47.36 41.09
CA GLY A 83 -4.05 48.77 40.64
C GLY A 83 -2.65 49.33 41.02
N VAL A 84 -1.92 50.10 40.19
CA VAL A 84 -1.62 51.58 40.28
C VAL A 84 -0.34 51.90 39.43
N PRO A 85 -0.09 53.13 38.89
CA PRO A 85 0.81 53.35 37.72
C PRO A 85 1.90 54.46 37.81
N ALA A 86 2.74 54.58 36.77
CA ALA A 86 3.29 55.81 36.13
C ALA A 86 3.92 55.43 34.76
N SER A 87 3.79 56.12 33.61
CA SER A 87 4.06 57.52 33.21
C SER A 87 5.58 57.83 33.08
N THR A 88 6.14 58.51 32.05
CA THR A 88 5.54 59.39 31.00
C THR A 88 6.36 59.40 29.66
N ASN A 89 5.74 59.93 28.60
CA ASN A 89 6.21 60.29 27.23
C ASN A 89 7.70 60.64 26.97
N GLN A 90 8.21 60.33 25.75
CA GLN A 90 8.55 61.33 24.70
C GLN A 90 9.02 60.72 23.34
N LYS A 91 9.08 61.57 22.29
CA LYS A 91 9.39 61.32 20.85
C LYS A 91 9.57 62.71 20.16
N PRO A 92 10.26 62.96 19.01
CA PRO A 92 10.98 62.09 18.04
C PRO A 92 12.52 62.36 18.06
N SER A 93 13.36 62.70 17.05
CA SER A 93 13.25 62.98 15.59
C SER A 93 14.58 62.99 14.79
N THR A 94 14.61 62.21 13.69
CA THR A 94 15.19 62.51 12.33
C THR A 94 16.67 62.84 12.05
N ALA A 95 17.11 62.42 10.84
CA ALA A 95 18.30 62.82 10.05
C ALA A 95 19.70 62.35 10.53
N GLY A 96 20.71 62.18 9.66
CA GLY A 96 20.67 62.12 8.18
C GLY A 96 22.00 62.46 7.46
N SER A 97 22.25 61.79 6.33
CA SER A 97 23.22 62.12 5.25
C SER A 97 24.74 61.85 5.36
N LEU A 98 25.19 61.04 4.38
CA LEU A 98 26.37 61.19 3.51
C LEU A 98 27.78 60.73 3.97
N ALA A 99 28.59 60.40 2.95
CA ALA A 99 29.95 59.84 2.97
C ALA A 99 30.91 60.79 2.18
N PRO A 100 32.22 60.49 1.90
CA PRO A 100 32.68 59.32 1.13
C PRO A 100 34.09 58.80 1.64
N PRO A 101 35.12 58.33 0.86
CA PRO A 101 36.12 57.33 1.35
C PRO A 101 37.59 57.84 1.15
N PRO A 102 38.67 57.05 0.87
CA PRO A 102 38.94 55.60 0.97
C PRO A 102 40.31 55.24 1.64
N ARG A 103 40.79 54.01 1.37
CA ARG A 103 42.18 53.46 1.53
C ARG A 103 42.61 52.98 2.93
N ALA A 104 43.65 52.15 2.91
CA ALA A 104 44.15 51.34 4.01
C ALA A 104 45.69 51.33 4.07
N ALA A 105 46.23 51.09 5.27
CA ALA A 105 47.61 50.68 5.55
C ALA A 105 47.60 49.80 6.82
N ALA A 106 48.73 49.17 7.17
CA ALA A 106 48.75 48.03 8.10
C ALA A 106 49.58 48.26 9.38
N ALA A 107 49.39 47.33 10.33
CA ALA A 107 50.22 47.01 11.49
C ALA A 107 50.34 48.02 12.64
N VAL A 108 50.13 47.51 13.88
CA VAL A 108 51.18 47.33 14.91
C VAL A 108 50.58 46.52 16.07
N ALA A 109 51.43 45.76 16.77
CA ALA A 109 51.16 45.03 18.02
C ALA A 109 52.49 45.01 18.84
N PRO A 110 52.55 44.50 20.09
CA PRO A 110 51.48 44.04 20.99
C PRO A 110 51.54 44.68 22.41
N ILE A 111 50.55 44.42 23.27
CA ILE A 111 50.73 44.41 24.74
C ILE A 111 50.03 43.15 25.32
N ALA A 112 50.68 42.52 26.30
CA ALA A 112 50.29 41.31 27.02
C ALA A 112 49.77 41.67 28.44
N ALA A 113 49.12 40.81 29.23
CA ALA A 113 48.32 39.60 28.98
C ALA A 113 47.58 39.23 30.30
N ALA A 114 46.60 38.33 30.24
CA ALA A 114 46.09 37.61 31.41
C ALA A 114 46.03 36.11 31.08
N PRO A 115 46.29 35.20 32.02
CA PRO A 115 46.57 33.80 31.71
C PRO A 115 45.32 33.02 31.30
N ALA A 116 45.42 32.28 30.20
CA ALA A 116 44.47 31.20 29.87
C ALA A 116 44.76 29.95 30.71
N PRO A 117 43.75 29.12 31.05
CA PRO A 117 43.98 27.82 31.66
C PRO A 117 44.72 26.88 30.69
N SER A 118 45.53 25.98 31.24
CA SER A 118 46.45 25.11 30.50
C SER A 118 45.75 24.13 29.55
N GLU A 119 46.19 24.07 28.29
CA GLU A 119 45.86 22.96 27.40
C GLU A 119 46.59 21.69 27.81
N GLU A 120 45.89 20.69 28.34
CA GLU A 120 46.40 19.33 28.38
C GLU A 120 46.35 18.72 26.97
N GLY A 121 47.53 18.64 26.33
CA GLY A 121 47.71 18.11 24.98
C GLY A 121 47.33 16.63 24.85
N THR A 122 46.05 16.36 24.62
CA THR A 122 45.52 15.02 24.34
C THR A 122 45.37 14.81 22.84
N THR A 123 46.08 13.82 22.29
CA THR A 123 45.97 13.45 20.88
C THR A 123 44.52 13.08 20.53
N PRO A 124 43.93 13.58 19.43
CA PRO A 124 42.54 13.29 19.08
C PRO A 124 42.27 11.78 19.05
N PRO A 125 41.20 11.30 19.72
CA PRO A 125 40.92 9.87 19.82
C PRO A 125 40.64 9.28 18.44
N GLU A 126 40.97 8.01 18.24
CA GLU A 126 40.64 7.33 16.99
C GLU A 126 39.12 7.14 16.83
N CYS A 127 38.64 7.12 15.58
CA CYS A 127 37.24 6.81 15.31
C CYS A 127 36.97 5.30 15.42
N PRO A 128 35.71 4.90 15.73
CA PRO A 128 35.24 3.52 15.63
C PRO A 128 35.69 2.81 14.35
N ALA A 129 36.08 1.53 14.47
CA ALA A 129 36.67 0.78 13.37
C ALA A 129 35.75 0.65 12.14
N TYR A 130 34.43 0.82 12.30
CA TYR A 130 33.48 0.85 11.18
C TYR A 130 33.64 2.06 10.27
N PHE A 131 34.30 3.15 10.69
CA PHE A 131 34.58 4.31 9.84
C PHE A 131 35.49 3.94 8.65
N ARG A 132 36.29 2.86 8.76
CA ARG A 132 37.11 2.34 7.65
C ARG A 132 36.30 1.99 6.40
N TRP A 133 34.99 1.74 6.55
CA TRP A 133 34.07 1.49 5.43
C TRP A 133 33.77 2.73 4.58
N ILE A 134 34.04 3.96 5.05
CA ILE A 134 33.94 5.19 4.23
C ILE A 134 34.82 5.06 2.97
N HIS A 135 36.05 4.57 3.14
CA HIS A 135 36.99 4.32 2.04
C HIS A 135 36.48 3.25 1.06
N GLU A 136 35.72 2.25 1.54
CA GLU A 136 35.17 1.18 0.71
C GLU A 136 33.92 1.62 -0.07
N ASP A 137 33.08 2.45 0.53
CA ASP A 137 31.87 2.99 -0.10
C ASP A 137 32.21 4.03 -1.17
N LEU A 138 33.23 4.87 -0.91
CA LEU A 138 33.72 5.87 -1.85
C LEU A 138 34.70 5.32 -2.89
N ARG A 139 35.25 4.11 -2.69
CA ARG A 139 36.20 3.44 -3.60
C ARG A 139 35.83 3.49 -5.09
N PRO A 140 34.56 3.30 -5.53
CA PRO A 140 34.20 3.33 -6.94
C PRO A 140 34.59 4.63 -7.66
N TRP A 141 34.68 5.75 -6.93
CA TRP A 141 34.96 7.07 -7.48
C TRP A 141 36.40 7.56 -7.24
N HIS A 142 37.29 6.81 -6.57
CA HIS A 142 38.68 7.23 -6.38
C HIS A 142 39.44 7.46 -7.71
N ALA A 143 39.20 6.64 -8.73
CA ALA A 143 39.88 6.77 -10.03
C ALA A 143 39.15 7.71 -11.01
N THR A 144 37.81 7.71 -11.00
CA THR A 144 36.97 8.46 -11.95
C THR A 144 36.52 9.82 -11.44
N GLY A 145 36.64 10.06 -10.13
CA GLY A 145 35.99 11.18 -9.44
C GLY A 145 34.47 11.17 -9.56
N VAL A 146 33.85 12.22 -9.02
CA VAL A 146 32.43 12.54 -9.13
C VAL A 146 32.29 13.74 -10.05
N THR A 147 31.63 13.56 -11.19
CA THR A 147 31.41 14.63 -12.17
C THR A 147 30.11 15.38 -11.88
N ARG A 148 29.98 16.63 -12.38
CA ARG A 148 28.70 17.35 -12.37
C ARG A 148 27.63 16.59 -13.17
N GLY A 149 28.04 15.88 -14.22
CA GLY A 149 27.20 15.00 -15.04
C GLY A 149 26.61 13.83 -14.26
N ALA A 150 27.39 13.22 -13.36
CA ALA A 150 26.93 12.15 -12.48
C ALA A 150 25.79 12.63 -11.58
N VAL A 151 26.06 13.70 -10.81
CA VAL A 151 25.12 14.27 -9.83
C VAL A 151 23.84 14.78 -10.51
N GLU A 152 23.93 15.42 -11.68
CA GLU A 152 22.76 15.94 -12.40
C GLU A 152 22.02 14.85 -13.19
N GLY A 153 22.76 13.90 -13.76
CA GLY A 153 22.24 12.71 -14.43
C GLY A 153 21.53 11.74 -13.46
N ALA A 154 21.87 11.76 -12.16
CA ALA A 154 21.18 11.00 -11.13
C ALA A 154 19.68 11.29 -11.11
N ARG A 155 19.28 12.56 -11.31
CA ARG A 155 17.87 12.98 -11.36
C ARG A 155 17.07 12.26 -12.45
N ARG A 156 17.69 11.94 -13.59
CA ARG A 156 17.06 11.20 -14.69
C ARG A 156 17.14 9.68 -14.52
N ARG A 157 18.26 9.16 -14.00
CA ARG A 157 18.51 7.71 -13.90
C ARG A 157 17.87 7.04 -12.68
N TYR A 158 17.79 7.72 -11.53
CA TYR A 158 17.41 7.11 -10.24
C TYR A 158 16.32 7.86 -9.45
N ALA A 159 15.83 9.00 -9.96
CA ALA A 159 14.80 9.82 -9.33
C ALA A 159 14.98 10.16 -7.81
N PRO A 160 16.18 10.63 -7.37
CA PRO A 160 16.40 11.16 -6.02
C PRO A 160 15.39 12.24 -5.63
N LYS A 161 15.09 12.34 -4.33
CA LYS A 161 14.03 13.23 -3.82
C LYS A 161 14.53 14.65 -3.55
N PHE A 162 15.80 14.84 -3.23
CA PHE A 162 16.40 16.16 -3.06
C PHE A 162 17.92 16.15 -3.36
N ARG A 163 18.45 17.32 -3.74
CA ARG A 163 19.88 17.62 -3.84
C ARG A 163 20.24 18.60 -2.72
N VAL A 164 21.32 18.33 -2.02
CA VAL A 164 21.88 19.17 -0.95
C VAL A 164 23.19 19.76 -1.47
N THR A 165 23.37 21.06 -1.28
CA THR A 165 24.62 21.74 -1.64
C THR A 165 25.07 22.57 -0.45
N VAL A 166 26.34 22.46 -0.06
CA VAL A 166 26.97 23.37 0.91
C VAL A 166 27.85 24.32 0.12
N VAL A 167 27.70 25.63 0.34
CA VAL A 167 28.53 26.67 -0.27
C VAL A 167 28.88 27.73 0.76
N ALA A 168 30.18 27.96 0.99
CA ALA A 168 30.71 28.84 2.04
C ALA A 168 30.06 28.58 3.42
N GLY A 169 29.94 27.30 3.81
CA GLY A 169 29.36 26.86 5.08
C GLY A 169 27.83 27.03 5.22
N ARG A 170 27.12 27.49 4.17
CA ARG A 170 25.65 27.63 4.16
C ARG A 170 24.98 26.46 3.44
N LEU A 171 23.82 26.05 3.94
CA LEU A 171 23.07 24.90 3.45
C LEU A 171 22.01 25.32 2.42
N TYR A 172 22.06 24.72 1.23
CA TYR A 172 21.09 24.91 0.16
C TYR A 172 20.45 23.57 -0.23
N VAL A 173 19.14 23.56 -0.45
CA VAL A 173 18.40 22.33 -0.79
C VAL A 173 17.48 22.55 -1.99
N ALA A 174 17.65 21.75 -3.04
CA ALA A 174 16.74 21.67 -4.17
C ALA A 174 15.87 20.41 -4.05
N ARG A 175 14.55 20.57 -3.93
CA ARG A 175 13.60 19.46 -3.79
C ARG A 175 13.12 18.98 -5.16
N TYR A 176 13.20 17.67 -5.40
CA TYR A 176 12.82 16.99 -6.64
C TYR A 176 11.59 16.09 -6.48
N GLY A 177 11.29 15.65 -5.26
CA GLY A 177 10.13 14.83 -4.92
C GLY A 177 9.71 15.01 -3.46
N ARG A 178 8.75 14.20 -3.01
CA ARG A 178 8.39 14.07 -1.58
C ARG A 178 9.02 12.81 -1.00
N CYS A 179 9.37 12.87 0.28
CA CYS A 179 9.68 11.70 1.07
C CYS A 179 8.43 11.14 1.76
N PHE A 180 8.50 9.88 2.18
CA PHE A 180 7.59 9.33 3.17
C PHE A 180 7.95 9.93 4.53
N GLN A 181 6.98 10.49 5.26
CA GLN A 181 7.20 11.12 6.57
C GLN A 181 8.26 12.25 6.56
N THR A 182 8.62 12.77 7.73
CA THR A 182 9.63 13.81 7.96
C THR A 182 11.07 13.40 7.65
N ARG A 183 11.30 12.33 6.87
CA ARG A 183 12.63 11.80 6.53
C ARG A 183 13.56 12.85 5.94
N ASP A 184 13.11 13.59 4.92
CA ASP A 184 13.92 14.64 4.32
C ASP A 184 14.14 15.82 5.28
N VAL A 185 13.14 16.15 6.09
CA VAL A 185 13.20 17.24 7.07
C VAL A 185 14.30 16.97 8.11
N PHE A 186 14.29 15.80 8.78
CA PHE A 186 15.29 15.54 9.82
C PHE A 186 16.67 15.19 9.25
N THR A 187 16.80 14.68 8.02
CA THR A 187 18.10 14.60 7.33
C THR A 187 18.65 15.99 6.94
N GLN A 188 17.81 16.90 6.44
CA GLN A 188 18.20 18.30 6.20
C GLN A 188 18.60 19.00 7.50
N TRP A 189 17.85 18.75 8.58
CA TRP A 189 18.14 19.26 9.92
C TRP A 189 19.48 18.74 10.46
N GLY A 190 19.77 17.45 10.33
CA GLY A 190 21.03 16.86 10.78
C GLY A 190 22.25 17.43 10.06
N ILE A 191 22.15 17.69 8.75
CA ILE A 191 23.22 18.35 7.98
C ILE A 191 23.37 19.82 8.41
N LEU A 192 22.27 20.52 8.72
CA LEU A 192 22.31 21.87 9.29
C LEU A 192 22.98 21.90 10.68
N GLN A 193 22.73 20.90 11.52
CA GLN A 193 23.39 20.78 12.82
C GLN A 193 24.87 20.44 12.69
N LEU A 194 25.26 19.59 11.73
CA LEU A 194 26.68 19.33 11.42
C LEU A 194 27.44 20.63 11.10
N LEU A 195 26.83 21.53 10.32
CA LEU A 195 27.41 22.84 9.99
C LEU A 195 27.55 23.76 11.21
N ARG A 196 26.61 23.70 12.16
CA ARG A 196 26.66 24.46 13.43
C ARG A 196 27.68 23.91 14.41
N ARG A 197 27.84 22.59 14.47
CA ARG A 197 28.79 21.87 15.33
C ARG A 197 30.23 21.99 14.85
N TYR A 198 30.44 21.97 13.53
CA TYR A 198 31.77 22.08 12.90
C TYR A 198 31.85 23.26 11.90
N PRO A 199 31.67 24.53 12.34
CA PRO A 199 31.70 25.70 11.46
C PRO A 199 33.02 25.79 10.68
N GLY A 200 32.93 26.08 9.38
CA GLY A 200 34.09 26.21 8.50
C GLY A 200 34.90 24.92 8.24
N ARG A 201 34.51 23.78 8.83
CA ARG A 201 35.22 22.49 8.67
C ARG A 201 34.51 21.52 7.74
N VAL A 202 33.19 21.66 7.57
CA VAL A 202 32.46 20.97 6.50
C VAL A 202 32.82 21.67 5.19
N PRO A 203 33.38 20.97 4.19
CA PRO A 203 33.74 21.58 2.91
C PRO A 203 32.50 21.95 2.10
N ASP A 204 32.70 22.67 1.00
CA ASP A 204 31.67 22.86 -0.01
C ASP A 204 31.38 21.51 -0.69
N LEU A 205 30.09 21.23 -0.90
CA LEU A 205 29.57 19.89 -1.18
C LEU A 205 28.43 19.94 -2.19
N ASP A 206 28.26 18.87 -2.96
CA ASP A 206 27.12 18.70 -3.85
C ASP A 206 26.67 17.23 -3.86
N LEU A 207 25.48 16.97 -3.32
CA LEU A 207 25.01 15.65 -2.85
C LEU A 207 23.61 15.38 -3.38
N VAL A 208 23.31 14.14 -3.82
CA VAL A 208 21.95 13.71 -4.18
C VAL A 208 21.46 12.62 -3.23
N PHE A 209 20.26 12.80 -2.68
CA PHE A 209 19.65 11.91 -1.69
C PHE A 209 18.38 11.23 -2.20
N ASP A 210 18.22 9.94 -1.90
CA ASP A 210 16.93 9.25 -1.96
C ASP A 210 16.59 8.56 -0.62
N CYS A 211 15.42 8.92 -0.08
CA CYS A 211 14.91 8.51 1.21
C CYS A 211 13.99 7.27 1.16
N GLU A 212 13.78 6.66 -0.01
CA GLU A 212 13.03 5.39 -0.15
C GLU A 212 13.80 4.20 0.44
N ASP A 213 13.09 3.10 0.73
CA ASP A 213 13.60 2.05 1.63
C ASP A 213 14.70 1.14 1.05
N LEU A 214 15.05 1.24 -0.24
CA LEU A 214 15.89 0.26 -0.97
C LEU A 214 17.01 0.93 -1.77
N PRO A 215 18.27 0.42 -1.74
CA PRO A 215 19.35 0.87 -2.61
C PRO A 215 19.11 0.41 -4.07
N VAL A 216 19.63 1.17 -5.04
CA VAL A 216 19.27 1.07 -6.47
C VAL A 216 20.44 1.19 -7.46
N VAL A 217 21.62 1.62 -7.03
CA VAL A 217 22.78 1.87 -7.90
C VAL A 217 23.56 0.56 -8.08
N ASP A 218 23.17 -0.23 -9.09
CA ASP A 218 23.69 -1.57 -9.37
C ASP A 218 25.21 -1.60 -9.66
N ARG A 219 25.96 -2.23 -8.75
CA ARG A 219 27.44 -2.39 -8.77
C ARG A 219 27.95 -3.15 -10.00
N ARG A 220 27.09 -3.89 -10.72
CA ARG A 220 27.47 -4.70 -11.89
C ARG A 220 27.41 -3.94 -13.22
N ARG A 221 26.83 -2.74 -13.25
CA ARG A 221 26.68 -1.96 -14.49
C ARG A 221 27.93 -1.13 -14.75
N GLN A 222 28.68 -1.49 -15.78
CA GLN A 222 29.81 -0.69 -16.27
C GLN A 222 29.31 0.55 -17.04
N ASP A 223 28.76 1.51 -16.30
CA ASP A 223 28.45 2.87 -16.76
C ASP A 223 29.56 3.80 -16.24
N GLN A 224 30.20 4.58 -17.11
CA GLN A 224 31.39 5.38 -16.77
C GLN A 224 31.08 6.57 -15.83
N ASP A 225 29.81 6.89 -15.63
CA ASP A 225 29.36 8.07 -14.87
C ASP A 225 28.32 7.69 -13.81
N GLN A 226 28.49 6.58 -13.08
CA GLN A 226 27.55 6.20 -12.01
C GLN A 226 27.48 7.27 -10.91
N PRO A 227 26.28 7.67 -10.42
CA PRO A 227 26.16 8.72 -9.42
C PRO A 227 26.36 8.20 -7.98
N PRO A 228 27.04 8.98 -7.12
CA PRO A 228 27.11 8.73 -5.68
C PRO A 228 25.78 9.10 -5.02
N LEU A 229 24.84 8.16 -5.02
CA LEU A 229 23.52 8.35 -4.43
C LEU A 229 23.55 8.09 -2.92
N PHE A 230 23.30 9.13 -2.12
CA PHE A 230 23.24 9.03 -0.66
C PHE A 230 21.88 8.49 -0.22
N ARG A 231 21.91 7.52 0.69
CA ARG A 231 20.74 6.79 1.22
C ARG A 231 20.98 6.36 2.66
N TYR A 232 19.97 5.79 3.28
CA TYR A 232 20.04 5.28 4.65
C TYR A 232 20.52 3.81 4.74
N CYS A 233 20.80 3.14 3.62
CA CYS A 233 21.47 1.83 3.61
C CYS A 233 22.10 1.51 2.25
N GLY A 234 23.10 0.63 2.27
CA GLY A 234 23.74 0.01 1.10
C GLY A 234 23.52 -1.51 1.05
N SER A 235 24.14 -2.18 0.07
CA SER A 235 24.17 -3.65 -0.06
C SER A 235 25.42 -4.12 -0.79
N GLU A 236 25.75 -5.41 -0.72
CA GLU A 236 26.91 -5.96 -1.47
C GLU A 236 26.74 -5.89 -3.00
N ALA A 237 25.51 -5.67 -3.48
CA ALA A 237 25.17 -5.60 -4.90
C ALA A 237 25.08 -4.15 -5.43
N THR A 238 25.30 -3.13 -4.59
CA THR A 238 25.03 -1.72 -4.95
C THR A 238 26.16 -0.76 -4.56
N LEU A 239 26.12 0.47 -5.08
CA LEU A 239 27.04 1.57 -4.76
C LEU A 239 26.39 2.70 -3.94
N ASP A 240 25.10 2.60 -3.60
CA ASP A 240 24.41 3.61 -2.77
C ASP A 240 25.15 3.82 -1.43
N ILE A 241 25.49 5.07 -1.12
CA ILE A 241 26.31 5.45 0.03
C ILE A 241 25.42 5.50 1.27
N ALA A 242 25.79 4.77 2.32
CA ALA A 242 25.04 4.72 3.57
C ALA A 242 25.35 5.95 4.46
N PHE A 243 24.30 6.69 4.80
CA PHE A 243 24.32 7.93 5.59
C PHE A 243 23.38 7.80 6.79
N PRO A 244 23.69 8.40 7.96
CA PRO A 244 22.84 8.31 9.15
C PRO A 244 21.39 8.69 8.88
N ASP A 245 20.46 7.85 9.34
CA ASP A 245 19.04 8.03 9.09
C ASP A 245 18.43 9.22 9.85
N TRP A 246 17.28 9.69 9.37
CA TRP A 246 16.58 10.85 9.93
C TRP A 246 16.28 10.72 11.42
N SER A 247 16.11 9.50 11.94
CA SER A 247 15.68 9.26 13.32
C SER A 247 16.75 9.56 14.36
N PHE A 248 17.99 9.86 13.96
CA PHE A 248 19.02 10.32 14.89
C PHE A 248 18.63 11.66 15.54
N TRP A 249 17.98 12.56 14.78
CA TRP A 249 17.44 13.83 15.28
C TRP A 249 15.95 13.75 15.68
N GLY A 250 15.36 12.55 15.63
CA GLY A 250 13.99 12.25 16.04
C GLY A 250 13.07 11.83 14.89
N TRP A 251 11.94 11.21 15.24
CA TRP A 251 10.92 10.75 14.30
C TRP A 251 9.53 10.96 14.92
N PRO A 252 8.97 12.18 14.80
CA PRO A 252 7.82 12.62 15.57
C PRO A 252 6.53 11.87 15.24
N GLU A 253 6.36 11.36 14.02
CA GLU A 253 5.17 10.60 13.63
C GLU A 253 5.02 9.26 14.36
N LEU A 254 6.09 8.73 14.98
CA LEU A 254 6.06 7.55 15.83
C LEU A 254 6.38 7.84 17.30
N ASN A 255 6.47 9.12 17.69
CA ASN A 255 6.97 9.57 19.00
C ASN A 255 8.33 8.96 19.41
N ILE A 256 9.18 8.66 18.42
CA ILE A 256 10.53 8.18 18.64
C ILE A 256 11.41 9.42 18.83
N LYS A 257 11.81 9.66 20.08
CA LYS A 257 12.64 10.80 20.52
C LYS A 257 13.98 10.87 19.77
N PRO A 258 14.65 12.03 19.75
CA PRO A 258 16.04 12.16 19.34
C PRO A 258 16.94 11.11 20.00
N TRP A 259 17.92 10.62 19.25
CA TRP A 259 18.67 9.44 19.61
C TRP A 259 19.40 9.57 20.94
N GLU A 260 20.01 10.73 21.24
CA GLU A 260 20.76 10.94 22.49
C GLU A 260 19.87 10.98 23.75
N ALA A 261 18.57 11.24 23.62
CA ALA A 261 17.60 11.06 24.70
C ALA A 261 17.17 9.60 24.80
N LEU A 262 16.74 9.01 23.68
CA LEU A 262 16.24 7.64 23.62
C LEU A 262 17.29 6.59 24.01
N ARG A 263 18.56 6.82 23.68
CA ARG A 263 19.70 5.96 24.01
C ARG A 263 19.92 5.85 25.53
N ARG A 264 19.75 6.97 26.25
CA ARG A 264 19.81 7.03 27.72
C ARG A 264 18.61 6.31 28.34
N GLU A 265 17.39 6.61 27.87
CA GLU A 265 16.17 5.93 28.33
C GLU A 265 16.23 4.40 28.11
N ILE A 266 16.83 3.93 27.01
CA ILE A 266 17.09 2.50 26.77
C ILE A 266 18.15 1.94 27.74
N SER A 267 19.19 2.70 28.07
CA SER A 267 20.21 2.29 29.07
C SER A 267 19.61 2.17 30.47
N GLU A 268 18.77 3.12 30.86
CA GLU A 268 18.02 3.11 32.13
C GLU A 268 17.04 1.93 32.17
N GLY A 269 16.23 1.75 31.12
CA GLY A 269 15.30 0.62 30.97
C GLY A 269 15.99 -0.75 30.96
N ASN A 270 17.23 -0.83 30.48
CA ASN A 270 18.07 -2.03 30.55
C ASN A 270 18.52 -2.36 31.99
N ALA A 271 18.69 -1.37 32.87
CA ALA A 271 19.05 -1.60 34.28
C ALA A 271 17.88 -2.11 35.14
N VAL A 272 16.62 -1.84 34.75
CA VAL A 272 15.42 -2.18 35.53
C VAL A 272 15.26 -3.69 35.80
N VAL A 273 15.70 -4.56 34.88
CA VAL A 273 15.58 -6.02 35.03
C VAL A 273 16.94 -6.68 34.81
N LYS A 274 17.48 -7.29 35.88
CA LYS A 274 18.69 -8.12 35.84
C LYS A 274 18.56 -9.17 34.74
N TRP A 275 19.63 -9.38 33.97
CA TRP A 275 19.59 -10.24 32.78
C TRP A 275 19.15 -11.68 33.06
N THR A 276 19.55 -12.23 34.21
CA THR A 276 19.12 -13.54 34.71
C THR A 276 17.60 -13.66 34.82
N ASP A 277 16.93 -12.58 35.18
CA ASP A 277 15.52 -12.54 35.56
C ASP A 277 14.63 -12.15 34.34
N ARG A 278 15.26 -11.78 33.22
CA ARG A 278 14.59 -11.49 31.95
C ARG A 278 13.97 -12.74 31.34
N ALA A 279 12.87 -12.53 30.61
CA ALA A 279 12.13 -13.60 29.94
C ALA A 279 13.04 -14.43 29.01
N PRO A 280 13.10 -15.77 29.18
CA PRO A 280 14.10 -16.64 28.54
C PRO A 280 13.73 -17.05 27.10
N TYR A 281 12.95 -16.24 26.39
CA TYR A 281 12.49 -16.51 25.03
C TYR A 281 12.79 -15.33 24.10
N ALA A 282 12.80 -15.58 22.79
CA ALA A 282 13.03 -14.56 21.78
C ALA A 282 11.82 -13.66 21.57
N TYR A 283 12.03 -12.35 21.66
CA TYR A 283 10.98 -11.34 21.48
C TYR A 283 11.06 -10.65 20.13
N TRP A 284 9.91 -10.41 19.51
CA TRP A 284 9.76 -9.46 18.42
C TRP A 284 8.46 -8.69 18.52
N LYS A 285 8.51 -7.37 18.33
CA LYS A 285 7.34 -6.53 18.07
C LYS A 285 7.61 -5.70 16.82
N GLY A 286 6.74 -5.77 15.83
CA GLY A 286 6.95 -5.04 14.58
C GLY A 286 5.84 -5.27 13.55
N ASN A 287 5.79 -4.45 12.51
CA ASN A 287 4.79 -4.61 11.45
C ASN A 287 5.20 -5.78 10.55
N PRO A 288 4.41 -6.87 10.45
CA PRO A 288 4.77 -8.06 9.68
C PRO A 288 4.51 -7.91 8.18
N LYS A 289 3.75 -6.90 7.75
CA LYS A 289 3.35 -6.68 6.35
C LYS A 289 4.43 -5.95 5.52
N VAL A 290 5.53 -5.52 6.16
CA VAL A 290 6.61 -4.73 5.54
C VAL A 290 7.94 -5.49 5.52
N GLY A 291 8.02 -6.58 4.76
CA GLY A 291 9.27 -7.29 4.49
C GLY A 291 9.05 -8.72 3.99
N ALA A 292 10.06 -9.29 3.33
CA ALA A 292 9.95 -10.64 2.75
C ALA A 292 10.02 -11.76 3.82
N GLU A 293 10.88 -11.58 4.84
CA GLU A 293 11.10 -12.57 5.90
C GLU A 293 10.09 -12.44 7.07
N ARG A 294 9.52 -11.26 7.29
CA ARG A 294 8.63 -10.98 8.44
C ARG A 294 7.36 -11.85 8.51
N PRO A 295 6.70 -12.23 7.40
CA PRO A 295 5.56 -13.18 7.45
C PRO A 295 5.97 -14.58 7.92
N PHE A 296 7.19 -15.04 7.62
CA PHE A 296 7.69 -16.33 8.09
C PHE A 296 7.99 -16.30 9.59
N LEU A 297 8.40 -15.15 10.13
CA LEU A 297 8.65 -14.98 11.57
C LEU A 297 7.37 -15.18 12.41
N LEU A 298 6.19 -14.85 11.88
CA LEU A 298 4.91 -15.10 12.57
C LEU A 298 4.67 -16.61 12.83
N TRP A 299 5.18 -17.50 11.96
CA TRP A 299 5.08 -18.95 12.16
C TRP A 299 6.01 -19.49 13.27
N CYS A 300 6.87 -18.62 13.80
CA CYS A 300 7.75 -18.93 14.93
C CYS A 300 7.11 -18.55 16.28
N ASN A 301 5.91 -17.96 16.30
CA ASN A 301 5.20 -17.67 17.54
C ASN A 301 4.72 -18.97 18.22
N VAL A 302 4.48 -18.91 19.53
CA VAL A 302 3.92 -20.04 20.29
C VAL A 302 2.52 -20.42 19.84
N SER A 303 2.22 -21.72 19.87
CA SER A 303 0.92 -22.30 19.52
C SER A 303 0.62 -23.51 20.40
N SER A 304 -0.65 -23.91 20.51
CA SER A 304 -1.08 -25.11 21.26
C SER A 304 -0.51 -26.43 20.75
N LYS A 305 0.15 -26.45 19.58
CA LYS A 305 0.78 -27.64 18.98
C LYS A 305 2.31 -27.58 18.96
N ARG A 306 2.92 -26.42 19.21
CA ARG A 306 4.37 -26.19 19.15
C ARG A 306 4.75 -24.83 19.74
N ASP A 307 5.79 -24.82 20.56
CA ASP A 307 6.58 -23.63 20.87
C ASP A 307 7.94 -23.71 20.16
N TRP A 308 8.49 -22.56 19.79
CA TRP A 308 9.84 -22.38 19.22
C TRP A 308 10.74 -21.54 20.15
N ASN A 309 10.32 -21.35 21.40
CA ASN A 309 10.89 -20.42 22.38
C ASN A 309 10.97 -18.97 21.86
N ALA A 310 9.92 -18.54 21.16
CA ALA A 310 9.77 -17.17 20.64
C ALA A 310 8.35 -16.63 20.83
N ARG A 311 8.23 -15.31 20.98
CA ARG A 311 6.98 -14.56 21.16
C ARG A 311 6.98 -13.37 20.18
N ILE A 312 6.08 -13.42 19.20
CA ILE A 312 6.11 -12.58 18.00
C ILE A 312 4.81 -11.78 17.91
N TYR A 313 4.92 -10.46 18.06
CA TYR A 313 3.80 -9.53 18.20
C TYR A 313 3.66 -8.61 16.97
N ALA A 314 2.50 -8.64 16.33
CA ALA A 314 2.21 -7.79 15.17
C ALA A 314 1.91 -6.34 15.60
N GLN A 315 2.66 -5.39 15.06
CA GLN A 315 2.53 -3.97 15.38
C GLN A 315 1.50 -3.26 14.47
N ASP A 316 0.37 -2.83 15.02
CA ASP A 316 -0.50 -1.81 14.40
C ASP A 316 -0.08 -0.42 14.87
N TRP A 317 0.69 0.30 14.04
CA TRP A 317 1.08 1.69 14.32
C TRP A 317 -0.12 2.65 14.48
N GLY A 318 -1.28 2.32 13.90
CA GLY A 318 -2.52 3.07 14.12
C GLY A 318 -3.09 2.89 15.53
N LYS A 319 -2.90 1.71 16.16
CA LYS A 319 -3.22 1.46 17.57
C LYS A 319 -2.24 2.16 18.50
N GLU A 320 -0.96 2.19 18.14
CA GLU A 320 0.05 2.89 18.94
C GLU A 320 -0.18 4.38 18.96
N ALA A 321 -0.43 5.02 17.81
CA ALA A 321 -0.85 6.42 17.75
C ALA A 321 -2.11 6.67 18.62
N ARG A 322 -3.10 5.76 18.56
CA ARG A 322 -4.29 5.80 19.44
C ARG A 322 -3.97 5.84 20.93
N HIS A 323 -2.90 5.20 21.36
CA HIS A 323 -2.53 5.06 22.77
C HIS A 323 -1.32 5.93 23.17
N GLY A 324 -0.88 6.87 22.33
CA GLY A 324 0.30 7.70 22.58
C GLY A 324 1.61 6.90 22.63
N PHE A 325 1.69 5.79 21.87
CA PHE A 325 2.82 4.88 21.76
C PHE A 325 3.24 4.18 23.07
N ARG A 326 2.39 4.20 24.11
CA ARG A 326 2.65 3.58 25.43
C ARG A 326 3.03 2.11 25.34
N ASP A 327 2.40 1.35 24.45
CA ASP A 327 2.66 -0.08 24.26
C ASP A 327 3.97 -0.34 23.45
N SER A 328 4.58 0.69 22.86
CA SER A 328 5.77 0.62 21.97
C SER A 328 6.99 1.40 22.46
N ASP A 329 6.96 1.88 23.70
CA ASP A 329 8.11 2.48 24.35
C ASP A 329 9.31 1.53 24.26
N LEU A 330 10.39 1.98 23.60
CA LEU A 330 11.56 1.16 23.30
C LEU A 330 12.43 0.90 24.54
N SER A 331 12.39 1.79 25.54
CA SER A 331 13.09 1.60 26.83
C SER A 331 12.56 0.38 27.58
N LYS A 332 11.23 0.23 27.61
CA LYS A 332 10.51 -0.82 28.35
C LYS A 332 10.60 -2.20 27.70
N GLN A 333 11.26 -2.33 26.54
CA GLN A 333 11.41 -3.59 25.79
C GLN A 333 12.69 -4.37 26.08
N CYS A 334 13.55 -3.91 27.00
CA CYS A 334 14.77 -4.65 27.42
C CYS A 334 14.51 -5.82 28.39
N THR A 335 13.25 -6.20 28.63
CA THR A 335 12.79 -7.23 29.58
C THR A 335 13.01 -8.69 29.15
N HIS A 336 13.61 -8.93 27.98
CA HIS A 336 13.77 -10.25 27.35
C HIS A 336 15.25 -10.59 27.14
N ARG A 337 15.64 -11.88 27.24
CA ARG A 337 17.02 -12.32 27.02
C ARG A 337 17.46 -12.24 25.55
N TYR A 338 16.53 -12.37 24.60
CA TYR A 338 16.81 -12.34 23.15
C TYR A 338 15.82 -11.42 22.43
N LYS A 339 16.29 -10.57 21.52
CA LYS A 339 15.47 -9.67 20.68
C LYS A 339 15.77 -9.94 19.21
N ILE A 340 14.73 -10.16 18.39
CA ILE A 340 14.91 -10.52 16.97
C ILE A 340 15.06 -9.27 16.12
N TYR A 341 16.05 -9.26 15.23
CA TYR A 341 16.15 -8.31 14.12
C TYR A 341 15.81 -8.99 12.80
N VAL A 342 14.92 -8.37 12.04
CA VAL A 342 14.52 -8.82 10.70
C VAL A 342 14.24 -7.60 9.83
N GLU A 343 14.75 -7.64 8.60
CA GLU A 343 14.67 -6.55 7.63
C GLU A 343 13.25 -6.11 7.29
N GLY A 344 13.13 -4.85 6.84
CA GLY A 344 11.89 -4.24 6.40
C GLY A 344 11.61 -4.50 4.92
N ARG A 345 11.12 -3.47 4.22
CA ARG A 345 11.10 -3.42 2.74
C ARG A 345 12.54 -3.46 2.20
N GLY A 346 13.43 -2.66 2.79
CA GLY A 346 14.89 -2.82 2.75
C GLY A 346 15.45 -3.01 4.16
N TRP A 347 16.40 -2.17 4.61
CA TRP A 347 16.87 -2.19 6.00
C TRP A 347 15.76 -1.82 7.01
N SER A 348 16.03 -1.90 8.31
CA SER A 348 15.08 -1.51 9.36
C SER A 348 15.78 -0.79 10.50
N VAL A 349 15.50 0.51 10.65
CA VAL A 349 16.01 1.42 11.71
C VAL A 349 15.87 0.90 13.15
N SER A 350 15.05 -0.14 13.36
CA SER A 350 14.98 -0.91 14.61
C SER A 350 16.30 -1.54 15.06
N GLU A 351 17.30 -1.69 14.20
CA GLU A 351 18.57 -2.38 14.52
C GLU A 351 19.27 -1.76 15.74
N LYS A 352 19.49 -0.44 15.74
CA LYS A 352 20.11 0.29 16.88
C LYS A 352 19.29 0.18 18.19
N TYR A 353 17.96 0.13 18.10
CA TYR A 353 17.06 -0.06 19.27
C TYR A 353 16.98 -1.50 19.78
N ILE A 354 17.34 -2.48 18.94
CA ILE A 354 17.42 -3.88 19.33
C ILE A 354 18.74 -4.14 20.05
N LEU A 355 19.84 -3.68 19.47
CA LEU A 355 21.21 -3.81 19.98
C LEU A 355 21.44 -3.04 21.29
N GLY A 356 20.72 -1.93 21.54
CA GLY A 356 20.92 -1.10 22.74
C GLY A 356 20.50 -1.73 24.09
N CYS A 357 19.82 -2.88 24.09
CA CYS A 357 19.59 -3.67 25.30
C CYS A 357 20.66 -4.77 25.41
N ASP A 358 21.01 -5.24 26.62
CA ASP A 358 21.85 -6.44 26.83
C ASP A 358 21.19 -7.76 26.35
N SER A 359 20.10 -7.69 25.60
CA SER A 359 19.45 -8.82 24.97
C SER A 359 20.27 -9.30 23.77
N VAL A 360 20.43 -10.61 23.59
CA VAL A 360 21.07 -11.16 22.39
C VAL A 360 20.25 -10.78 21.16
N ALA A 361 20.86 -10.03 20.24
CA ALA A 361 20.25 -9.73 18.95
C ALA A 361 20.24 -10.98 18.06
N LEU A 362 19.05 -11.48 17.70
CA LEU A 362 18.88 -12.61 16.77
C LEU A 362 18.65 -12.07 15.36
N VAL A 363 19.70 -12.01 14.55
CA VAL A 363 19.73 -11.27 13.27
C VAL A 363 19.40 -12.22 12.10
N VAL A 364 18.22 -12.04 11.50
CA VAL A 364 17.70 -12.87 10.41
C VAL A 364 18.31 -12.45 9.06
N ARG A 365 19.34 -13.18 8.61
CA ARG A 365 20.05 -13.08 7.31
C ARG A 365 20.00 -11.68 6.64
N PRO A 366 20.77 -10.70 7.12
CA PRO A 366 20.79 -9.35 6.55
C PRO A 366 21.37 -9.34 5.13
N ARG A 367 20.72 -8.59 4.25
CA ARG A 367 21.05 -8.31 2.84
C ARG A 367 21.52 -6.87 2.67
N PHE A 368 20.97 -5.95 3.46
CA PHE A 368 21.33 -4.54 3.51
C PHE A 368 22.30 -4.25 4.66
N HIS A 369 22.92 -3.07 4.63
CA HIS A 369 23.72 -2.55 5.73
C HIS A 369 23.45 -1.06 5.94
N ASP A 370 23.20 -0.68 7.19
CA ASP A 370 23.27 0.69 7.70
C ASP A 370 24.75 1.10 7.91
N PHE A 371 25.06 2.40 8.04
CA PHE A 371 26.43 2.92 8.01
C PHE A 371 27.37 2.28 9.06
N PHE A 372 26.86 2.07 10.28
CA PHE A 372 27.58 1.43 11.39
C PHE A 372 27.55 -0.11 11.34
N SER A 373 26.56 -0.71 10.66
CA SER A 373 26.20 -2.13 10.82
C SER A 373 27.29 -3.11 10.37
N ARG A 374 28.22 -2.68 9.50
CA ARG A 374 29.39 -3.48 9.09
C ARG A 374 30.52 -3.54 10.14
N GLY A 375 30.38 -2.83 11.27
CA GLY A 375 31.16 -3.09 12.49
C GLY A 375 30.62 -4.27 13.32
N LEU A 376 29.41 -4.74 13.04
CA LEU A 376 28.77 -5.82 13.81
C LEU A 376 29.31 -7.19 13.41
N SER A 377 29.90 -7.91 14.36
CA SER A 377 30.47 -9.23 14.15
C SER A 377 29.51 -10.33 14.64
N PRO A 378 29.21 -11.37 13.82
CA PRO A 378 28.42 -12.51 14.27
C PRO A 378 29.13 -13.25 15.41
N LEU A 379 28.34 -13.80 16.34
CA LEU A 379 28.77 -14.47 17.57
C LEU A 379 29.53 -13.59 18.58
N ARG A 380 29.81 -12.31 18.26
CA ARG A 380 30.35 -11.30 19.19
C ARG A 380 29.33 -10.21 19.52
N HIS A 381 28.61 -9.68 18.53
CA HIS A 381 27.62 -8.61 18.68
C HIS A 381 26.17 -9.06 18.36
N TYR A 382 26.00 -10.23 17.72
CA TYR A 382 24.67 -10.80 17.43
C TYR A 382 24.75 -12.29 17.14
N TRP A 383 23.63 -13.00 17.27
CA TRP A 383 23.49 -14.39 16.83
C TRP A 383 22.92 -14.46 15.40
N PRO A 384 23.57 -15.13 14.44
CA PRO A 384 23.09 -15.24 13.07
C PRO A 384 21.93 -16.24 12.95
N VAL A 385 20.83 -15.84 12.31
CA VAL A 385 19.62 -16.65 12.12
C VAL A 385 19.32 -16.88 10.64
N ARG A 386 19.01 -18.13 10.28
CA ARG A 386 18.53 -18.49 8.93
C ARG A 386 17.15 -17.89 8.68
N GLY A 387 16.94 -17.18 7.58
CA GLY A 387 15.59 -16.84 7.11
C GLY A 387 14.92 -17.97 6.32
N GLY A 388 13.65 -17.79 5.94
CA GLY A 388 12.83 -18.75 5.19
C GLY A 388 12.39 -19.96 6.02
N ARG A 389 12.15 -21.10 5.37
CA ARG A 389 11.59 -22.32 6.02
C ARG A 389 12.43 -22.88 7.19
N GLY A 390 13.69 -22.48 7.33
CA GLY A 390 14.56 -22.89 8.45
C GLY A 390 14.48 -21.98 9.69
N MET A 391 13.75 -20.87 9.63
CA MET A 391 13.87 -19.77 10.60
C MET A 391 13.53 -20.17 12.04
N CYS A 392 12.36 -20.75 12.27
CA CYS A 392 11.92 -21.03 13.64
C CYS A 392 12.80 -22.09 14.34
N ARG A 393 13.32 -23.08 13.60
CA ARG A 393 14.36 -24.01 14.10
C ARG A 393 15.67 -23.30 14.43
N SER A 394 16.07 -22.31 13.63
CA SER A 394 17.29 -21.52 13.84
C SER A 394 17.17 -20.53 15.00
N ILE A 395 15.95 -20.04 15.31
CA ILE A 395 15.65 -19.22 16.48
C ILE A 395 15.62 -20.09 17.73
N GLN A 396 14.87 -21.20 17.70
CA GLN A 396 14.79 -22.16 18.82
C GLN A 396 16.20 -22.62 19.24
N PHE A 397 17.03 -23.08 18.30
CA PHE A 397 18.39 -23.50 18.60
C PHE A 397 19.25 -22.40 19.26
N ALA A 398 19.08 -21.13 18.86
CA ALA A 398 19.81 -20.01 19.45
C ALA A 398 19.39 -19.74 20.90
N VAL A 399 18.08 -19.81 21.17
CA VAL A 399 17.49 -19.58 22.49
C VAL A 399 17.78 -20.75 23.44
N ASP A 400 17.62 -21.98 22.96
CA ASP A 400 17.91 -23.20 23.72
C ASP A 400 19.39 -23.26 24.10
N TRP A 401 20.29 -22.96 23.15
CA TRP A 401 21.72 -22.86 23.42
C TRP A 401 22.04 -21.75 24.43
N GLY A 402 21.51 -20.54 24.24
CA GLY A 402 21.80 -19.40 25.11
C GLY A 402 21.25 -19.56 26.53
N ASN A 403 20.15 -20.30 26.71
CA ASN A 403 19.61 -20.62 28.03
C ASN A 403 20.44 -21.69 28.76
N ALA A 404 21.16 -22.55 28.02
CA ALA A 404 22.16 -23.46 28.58
C ALA A 404 23.55 -22.82 28.76
N HIS A 405 23.80 -21.65 28.16
CA HIS A 405 25.08 -20.92 28.19
C HIS A 405 24.84 -19.44 28.49
N THR A 406 24.20 -19.17 29.63
CA THR A 406 23.74 -17.83 30.04
C THR A 406 24.86 -16.82 30.15
N ASP A 407 26.06 -17.27 30.54
CA ASP A 407 27.30 -16.50 30.56
C ASP A 407 27.62 -15.90 29.17
N LYS A 408 27.70 -16.75 28.15
CA LYS A 408 28.08 -16.37 26.78
C LYS A 408 26.96 -15.64 26.06
N ALA A 409 25.71 -16.02 26.33
CA ALA A 409 24.55 -15.29 25.83
C ALA A 409 24.52 -13.86 26.38
N GLN A 410 24.74 -13.67 27.68
CA GLN A 410 24.82 -12.33 28.25
C GLN A 410 26.04 -11.54 27.70
N GLU A 411 27.18 -12.19 27.47
CA GLU A 411 28.35 -11.55 26.87
C GLU A 411 28.06 -10.98 25.48
N ILE A 412 27.42 -11.76 24.58
CA ILE A 412 27.04 -11.30 23.23
C ILE A 412 26.08 -10.11 23.31
N GLY A 413 25.11 -10.14 24.23
CA GLY A 413 24.19 -9.03 24.46
C GLY A 413 24.88 -7.76 24.98
N ARG A 414 25.74 -7.88 25.99
CA ARG A 414 26.51 -6.75 26.54
C ARG A 414 27.49 -6.15 25.53
N ASN A 415 28.10 -6.97 24.67
CA ASN A 415 28.99 -6.47 23.63
C ASN A 415 28.22 -5.69 22.54
N ALA A 416 26.97 -6.08 22.26
CA ALA A 416 26.07 -5.34 21.38
C ALA A 416 25.64 -3.99 21.97
N SER A 417 25.21 -3.99 23.24
CA SER A 417 24.77 -2.77 23.92
C SER A 417 25.94 -1.81 24.13
N ARG A 418 27.13 -2.29 24.52
CA ARG A 418 28.35 -1.48 24.63
C ARG A 418 28.65 -0.74 23.33
N PHE A 419 28.66 -1.43 22.19
CA PHE A 419 28.87 -0.80 20.88
C PHE A 419 27.87 0.34 20.63
N VAL A 420 26.59 0.15 20.96
CA VAL A 420 25.55 1.18 20.81
C VAL A 420 25.73 2.36 21.78
N GLN A 421 26.24 2.10 22.99
CA GLN A 421 26.43 3.13 24.03
C GLN A 421 27.75 3.91 23.92
N GLU A 422 28.78 3.34 23.28
CA GLU A 422 30.14 3.91 23.19
C GLU A 422 30.54 4.33 21.75
N GLU A 423 30.18 3.55 20.73
CA GLU A 423 30.59 3.77 19.33
C GLU A 423 29.50 4.43 18.45
N LEU A 424 28.28 4.60 18.97
CA LEU A 424 27.12 5.15 18.26
C LEU A 424 26.46 6.35 18.99
N THR A 425 27.22 7.15 19.74
CA THR A 425 26.75 8.42 20.32
C THR A 425 26.52 9.49 19.24
N MET A 426 25.77 10.56 19.53
CA MET A 426 25.62 11.66 18.55
C MET A 426 26.96 12.31 18.15
N ASP A 427 27.95 12.37 19.05
CA ASP A 427 29.31 12.83 18.70
C ASP A 427 29.91 11.97 17.57
N ARG A 428 29.83 10.63 17.69
CA ARG A 428 30.34 9.70 16.68
C ARG A 428 29.51 9.75 15.40
N VAL A 429 28.21 10.04 15.48
CA VAL A 429 27.35 10.22 14.29
C VAL A 429 27.79 11.46 13.49
N TYR A 430 28.02 12.60 14.15
CA TYR A 430 28.51 13.81 13.47
C TYR A 430 29.94 13.65 12.97
N ASP A 431 30.83 12.97 13.71
CA ASP A 431 32.18 12.65 13.22
C ASP A 431 32.13 11.78 11.96
N TYR A 432 31.25 10.77 11.92
CA TYR A 432 31.06 9.94 10.74
C TYR A 432 30.57 10.76 9.55
N MET A 433 29.58 11.65 9.76
CA MET A 433 29.09 12.56 8.72
C MET A 433 30.18 13.51 8.22
N LEU A 434 30.97 14.09 9.13
CA LEU A 434 32.08 14.99 8.76
C LEU A 434 33.11 14.26 7.90
N HIS A 435 33.57 13.08 8.32
CA HIS A 435 34.57 12.30 7.57
C HIS A 435 34.04 11.80 6.24
N LEU A 436 32.83 11.23 6.20
CA LEU A 436 32.20 10.76 4.96
C LEU A 436 32.05 11.89 3.94
N LEU A 437 31.58 13.07 4.37
CA LEU A 437 31.42 14.22 3.49
C LEU A 437 32.77 14.85 3.11
N THR A 438 33.77 14.84 4.00
CA THR A 438 35.12 15.34 3.69
C THR A 438 35.83 14.49 2.65
N GLU A 439 35.81 13.16 2.80
CA GLU A 439 36.37 12.26 1.78
C GLU A 439 35.58 12.31 0.47
N TYR A 440 34.26 12.46 0.53
CA TYR A 440 33.43 12.67 -0.65
C TYR A 440 33.77 13.96 -1.41
N ALA A 441 33.97 15.08 -0.70
CA ALA A 441 34.29 16.37 -1.32
C ALA A 441 35.58 16.32 -2.15
N ARG A 442 36.59 15.56 -1.68
CA ARG A 442 37.87 15.35 -2.41
C ARG A 442 37.71 14.62 -3.74
N LEU A 443 36.56 13.99 -3.99
CA LEU A 443 36.26 13.29 -5.24
C LEU A 443 35.52 14.17 -6.25
N LEU A 444 34.98 15.33 -5.84
CA LEU A 444 34.27 16.24 -6.73
C LEU A 444 35.24 16.85 -7.75
N ARG A 445 35.02 16.55 -9.05
CA ARG A 445 35.81 17.10 -10.17
C ARG A 445 35.33 18.47 -10.64
N TYR A 446 34.67 19.22 -9.76
CA TYR A 446 34.09 20.53 -10.06
C TYR A 446 33.80 21.29 -8.76
N GLU A 447 33.83 22.61 -8.82
CA GLU A 447 33.45 23.48 -7.72
C GLU A 447 31.91 23.44 -7.50
N PRO A 448 31.43 23.11 -6.29
CA PRO A 448 30.01 23.17 -5.93
C PRO A 448 29.45 24.58 -6.10
N ALA A 449 28.24 24.67 -6.64
CA ALA A 449 27.55 25.95 -6.82
C ALA A 449 26.06 25.75 -6.61
N VAL A 450 25.40 26.73 -5.98
CA VAL A 450 23.98 26.64 -5.61
C VAL A 450 23.11 26.36 -6.85
N PRO A 451 22.47 25.18 -6.96
CA PRO A 451 21.77 24.81 -8.19
C PRO A 451 20.45 25.59 -8.32
N ARG A 452 20.07 25.93 -9.57
CA ARG A 452 18.84 26.71 -9.85
C ARG A 452 17.61 26.07 -9.20
N GLY A 453 16.93 26.85 -8.35
CA GLY A 453 15.75 26.38 -7.60
C GLY A 453 16.05 25.70 -6.26
N ALA A 454 17.30 25.70 -5.79
CA ALA A 454 17.59 25.46 -4.38
C ALA A 454 17.13 26.64 -3.51
N THR A 455 16.78 26.36 -2.26
CA THR A 455 16.49 27.37 -1.23
C THR A 455 17.50 27.24 -0.10
N GLU A 456 17.90 28.36 0.51
CA GLU A 456 18.74 28.34 1.72
C GLU A 456 17.95 27.77 2.91
N VAL A 457 18.65 27.06 3.79
CA VAL A 457 18.06 26.28 4.89
C VAL A 457 18.72 26.68 6.21
N THR A 458 18.08 27.59 6.95
CA THR A 458 18.47 28.04 8.29
C THR A 458 17.59 27.42 9.39
N VAL A 459 18.01 27.51 10.66
CA VAL A 459 17.26 27.03 11.83
C VAL A 459 15.86 27.64 11.89
N GLU A 460 15.77 28.95 11.67
CA GLU A 460 14.51 29.71 11.67
C GLU A 460 13.65 29.28 10.49
N SER A 461 14.23 29.11 9.30
CA SER A 461 13.51 28.69 8.10
C SER A 461 12.87 27.31 8.26
N MET A 462 13.58 26.38 8.93
CA MET A 462 13.10 25.02 9.17
C MET A 462 12.11 24.96 10.33
N ALA A 463 12.32 25.70 11.41
CA ALA A 463 11.46 25.64 12.60
C ALA A 463 10.18 26.51 12.50
N ARG A 464 10.14 27.49 11.59
CA ARG A 464 9.00 28.40 11.38
C ARG A 464 7.74 27.65 10.95
N GLY A 465 6.64 27.87 11.67
CA GLY A 465 5.34 27.24 11.40
C GLY A 465 5.14 25.83 11.97
N ARG A 466 6.22 25.11 12.31
CA ARG A 466 6.16 23.77 12.94
C ARG A 466 5.67 23.83 14.38
N ARG A 467 5.04 22.74 14.86
CA ARG A 467 4.42 22.62 16.20
C ARG A 467 4.46 21.18 16.71
N GLY A 468 4.28 21.00 18.02
CA GLY A 468 4.29 19.67 18.66
C GLY A 468 5.65 18.97 18.54
N LEU A 469 5.64 17.64 18.59
CA LEU A 469 6.84 16.78 18.59
C LEU A 469 7.85 17.12 17.48
N GLU A 470 7.40 17.56 16.30
CA GLU A 470 8.32 17.95 15.22
C GLU A 470 9.16 19.17 15.61
N ARG A 471 8.54 20.23 16.14
CA ARG A 471 9.27 21.40 16.64
C ARG A 471 10.04 21.08 17.92
N GLU A 472 9.49 20.26 18.79
CA GLU A 472 10.12 19.84 20.05
C GLU A 472 11.43 19.08 19.80
N PHE A 473 11.40 18.06 18.95
CA PHE A 473 12.58 17.24 18.63
C PHE A 473 13.63 18.04 17.85
N MET A 474 13.21 18.92 16.93
CA MET A 474 14.14 19.84 16.26
C MET A 474 14.78 20.81 17.26
N MET A 475 13.99 21.57 18.03
CA MET A 475 14.55 22.57 18.95
C MET A 475 15.38 21.94 20.09
N GLY A 476 15.03 20.73 20.54
CA GLY A 476 15.82 19.92 21.48
C GLY A 476 17.03 19.20 20.85
N THR A 477 17.33 19.46 19.58
CA THR A 477 18.55 19.00 18.88
C THR A 477 19.23 20.12 18.11
N VAL A 478 19.12 21.38 18.58
CA VAL A 478 19.98 22.46 18.10
C VAL A 478 21.36 22.27 18.72
N GLU A 479 22.42 22.26 17.90
CA GLU A 479 23.80 22.37 18.40
C GLU A 479 24.07 23.86 18.66
N ASP A 480 24.44 24.24 19.89
CA ASP A 480 24.55 25.66 20.28
C ASP A 480 25.79 26.39 19.71
N GLY A 481 26.80 25.65 19.25
CA GLY A 481 27.98 26.19 18.60
C GLY A 481 29.05 25.14 18.33
N ALA A 482 30.29 25.60 18.10
CA ALA A 482 31.42 24.72 17.89
C ALA A 482 31.72 23.88 19.15
N SER A 483 31.77 22.56 19.03
CA SER A 483 32.15 21.71 20.15
C SER A 483 33.64 21.89 20.48
N GLY A 484 33.97 22.21 21.73
CA GLY A 484 35.36 22.38 22.19
C GLY A 484 36.24 21.12 22.08
N ARG A 485 35.67 19.97 21.71
CA ARG A 485 36.40 18.78 21.27
C ARG A 485 36.38 18.70 19.75
N GLY A 486 37.57 18.53 19.17
CA GLY A 486 37.70 18.19 17.74
C GLY A 486 37.19 16.78 17.44
N PRO A 487 36.87 16.49 16.17
CA PRO A 487 36.41 15.17 15.73
C PRO A 487 37.53 14.12 15.87
N CYS A 488 37.13 12.85 15.98
CA CYS A 488 38.06 11.73 16.04
C CYS A 488 38.93 11.59 14.77
N ARG A 489 40.06 10.89 14.87
CA ARG A 489 40.93 10.57 13.72
C ARG A 489 40.36 9.41 12.90
N LEU A 490 40.12 9.65 11.60
CA LEU A 490 39.70 8.62 10.65
C LEU A 490 40.79 7.54 10.49
N PRO A 491 40.50 6.24 10.70
CA PRO A 491 41.48 5.18 10.52
C PRO A 491 41.76 4.89 9.03
N PRO A 492 42.91 4.26 8.70
CA PRO A 492 43.27 3.93 7.32
C PRO A 492 42.31 2.90 6.69
N PRO A 493 42.24 2.80 5.34
CA PRO A 493 41.43 1.80 4.64
C PRO A 493 41.79 0.36 5.03
N PHE A 494 40.92 -0.60 4.69
CA PHE A 494 41.23 -2.03 4.81
C PHE A 494 42.27 -2.45 3.77
N SER A 495 43.28 -3.22 4.21
CA SER A 495 44.12 -3.98 3.28
C SER A 495 43.27 -5.03 2.53
N PRO A 496 43.68 -5.45 1.32
CA PRO A 496 42.97 -6.52 0.59
C PRO A 496 42.82 -7.81 1.41
N GLN A 497 43.82 -8.13 2.23
CA GLN A 497 43.86 -9.30 3.10
C GLN A 497 42.83 -9.21 4.23
N GLU A 498 42.74 -8.07 4.94
CA GLU A 498 41.70 -7.83 5.95
C GLU A 498 40.30 -7.89 5.34
N LEU A 499 40.09 -7.19 4.22
CA LEU A 499 38.80 -7.10 3.57
C LEU A 499 38.30 -8.46 3.08
N GLU A 500 39.20 -9.29 2.54
CA GLU A 500 38.88 -10.65 2.12
C GLU A 500 38.76 -11.63 3.30
N ALA A 501 39.42 -11.38 4.44
CA ALA A 501 39.15 -12.11 5.67
C ALA A 501 37.76 -11.80 6.23
N LEU A 502 37.35 -10.53 6.26
CA LEU A 502 36.01 -10.09 6.67
C LEU A 502 34.91 -10.68 5.77
N ARG A 503 35.12 -10.67 4.44
CA ARG A 503 34.21 -11.30 3.47
C ARG A 503 34.10 -12.80 3.68
N ARG A 504 35.23 -13.52 3.82
CA ARG A 504 35.23 -14.96 4.09
C ARG A 504 34.54 -15.30 5.41
N ALA A 505 34.83 -14.61 6.50
CA ALA A 505 34.18 -14.82 7.79
C ALA A 505 32.65 -14.64 7.71
N ARG A 506 32.17 -13.58 7.04
CA ARG A 506 30.74 -13.34 6.81
C ARG A 506 30.11 -14.41 5.92
N ALA A 507 30.80 -14.81 4.85
CA ALA A 507 30.35 -15.86 3.95
C ALA A 507 30.35 -17.26 4.61
N ASP A 508 31.30 -17.56 5.48
CA ASP A 508 31.40 -18.85 6.17
C ASP A 508 30.36 -19.00 7.28
N VAL A 509 29.99 -17.92 7.97
CA VAL A 509 28.80 -17.92 8.85
C VAL A 509 27.52 -18.20 8.05
N LEU A 510 27.41 -17.64 6.83
CA LEU A 510 26.27 -17.92 5.93
C LEU A 510 26.30 -19.34 5.32
N ARG A 511 27.49 -19.92 5.08
CA ARG A 511 27.68 -21.30 4.58
C ARG A 511 27.52 -22.38 5.67
N ALA A 512 27.94 -22.08 6.90
CA ALA A 512 27.73 -22.88 8.11
C ALA A 512 26.25 -22.99 8.53
N HIS A 513 25.34 -22.42 7.74
CA HIS A 513 23.90 -22.67 7.82
C HIS A 513 23.45 -23.87 6.96
N GLY A 514 24.30 -24.90 6.86
CA GLY A 514 23.95 -26.24 6.38
C GLY A 514 23.29 -27.08 7.49
N SER A 515 24.08 -27.68 8.38
CA SER A 515 23.59 -28.56 9.46
C SER A 515 23.26 -27.82 10.75
N SER A 516 22.48 -28.43 11.65
CA SER A 516 22.02 -27.81 12.91
C SER A 516 23.10 -27.63 13.98
N GLN A 517 24.31 -28.18 13.80
CA GLN A 517 25.37 -28.18 14.82
C GLN A 517 26.50 -27.15 14.56
N GLN A 518 26.59 -26.61 13.33
CA GLN A 518 27.76 -25.85 12.87
C GLN A 518 28.09 -24.51 13.59
N PRO A 519 27.15 -23.73 14.17
CA PRO A 519 27.51 -22.52 14.92
C PRO A 519 28.44 -22.77 16.12
N LEU A 520 28.34 -23.95 16.74
CA LEU A 520 29.19 -24.36 17.87
C LEU A 520 30.65 -24.58 17.44
N ILE A 521 30.86 -25.02 16.19
CA ILE A 521 32.19 -25.24 15.61
C ILE A 521 32.88 -23.89 15.35
N LEU A 522 32.12 -22.86 14.97
CA LEU A 522 32.63 -21.48 14.82
C LEU A 522 33.04 -20.87 16.16
N LEU A 523 32.23 -21.03 17.22
CA LEU A 523 32.61 -20.64 18.59
C LEU A 523 33.91 -21.35 19.04
N HIS A 524 34.07 -22.64 18.72
CA HIS A 524 35.28 -23.40 19.04
C HIS A 524 36.51 -22.96 18.23
N LYS A 525 36.33 -22.51 16.97
CA LYS A 525 37.42 -21.93 16.16
C LYS A 525 37.85 -20.55 16.67
N GLN A 526 36.91 -19.64 16.89
CA GLN A 526 37.23 -18.28 17.36
C GLN A 526 37.99 -18.31 18.69
N ARG A 527 37.68 -19.27 19.59
CA ARG A 527 38.42 -19.46 20.85
C ARG A 527 39.91 -19.84 20.68
N LYS A 528 40.33 -20.34 19.50
CA LYS A 528 41.75 -20.52 19.16
C LYS A 528 42.37 -19.27 18.53
N GLU A 529 41.60 -18.49 17.79
CA GLU A 529 42.07 -17.27 17.11
C GLU A 529 42.20 -16.07 18.06
N THR A 530 41.38 -16.00 19.12
CA THR A 530 41.52 -14.99 20.20
C THR A 530 42.71 -15.24 21.13
N SER A 531 43.58 -16.20 20.83
CA SER A 531 44.82 -16.46 21.59
C SER A 531 46.00 -15.57 21.17
N ILE A 532 45.80 -14.63 20.23
CA ILE A 532 46.85 -13.76 19.69
C ILE A 532 46.68 -12.35 20.25
N SER A 533 47.52 -12.00 21.23
CA SER A 533 47.56 -10.68 21.88
C SER A 533 48.11 -9.57 20.95
N PRO A 534 47.67 -8.31 21.10
CA PRO A 534 48.23 -7.18 20.36
C PRO A 534 49.66 -6.82 20.83
N PRO A 535 50.50 -6.22 19.96
CA PRO A 535 51.88 -5.90 20.30
C PRO A 535 51.96 -4.70 21.27
N ARG A 536 52.80 -4.82 22.30
CA ARG A 536 53.27 -3.67 23.10
C ARG A 536 54.63 -3.20 22.58
N PHE A 537 54.86 -1.89 22.62
CA PHE A 537 56.14 -1.28 22.24
C PHE A 537 57.26 -1.62 23.26
N ARG A 538 58.50 -1.51 22.79
CA ARG A 538 59.72 -1.93 23.50
C ARG A 538 60.09 -1.01 24.67
N SER A 539 60.79 -1.56 25.66
CA SER A 539 61.88 -0.85 26.34
C SER A 539 62.96 -1.80 26.88
N VAL A 540 64.18 -1.69 26.32
CA VAL A 540 65.52 -1.81 26.93
C VAL A 540 65.97 -3.12 27.64
N ALA A 541 67.27 -3.43 27.43
CA ALA A 541 68.20 -4.31 28.17
C ALA A 541 68.49 -5.76 27.68
N VAL A 542 69.75 -5.93 27.21
CA VAL A 542 70.67 -7.09 27.37
C VAL A 542 70.26 -8.46 26.74
N GLN A 543 70.84 -8.89 25.60
CA GLN A 543 72.11 -9.68 25.43
C GLN A 543 71.94 -11.17 25.84
N VAL A 544 72.18 -12.21 25.01
CA VAL A 544 73.50 -12.74 24.55
C VAL A 544 73.30 -13.93 23.56
N LEU A 545 74.09 -14.01 22.46
CA LEU A 545 74.47 -15.20 21.61
C LEU A 545 73.35 -16.10 20.96
N LEU A 546 73.56 -16.93 19.92
CA LEU A 546 74.61 -17.12 18.87
C LEU A 546 74.02 -17.94 17.67
N ALA A 547 74.50 -17.73 16.43
CA ALA A 547 74.55 -18.69 15.29
C ALA A 547 73.22 -19.27 14.70
N MET A 548 73.17 -19.91 13.51
CA MET A 548 73.90 -19.84 12.21
C MET A 548 73.05 -20.59 11.15
N ALA A 549 73.45 -20.56 9.86
CA ALA A 549 73.01 -21.46 8.76
C ALA A 549 71.51 -21.41 8.35
N THR A 550 71.08 -20.81 7.22
CA THR A 550 71.26 -21.15 5.78
C THR A 550 70.46 -22.35 5.24
N GLY A 551 69.70 -22.14 4.15
CA GLY A 551 69.37 -23.20 3.19
C GLY A 551 67.88 -23.43 2.86
N GLY A 552 67.54 -23.33 1.57
CA GLY A 552 66.60 -24.23 0.89
C GLY A 552 67.38 -24.93 -0.25
N PRO A 553 66.75 -25.45 -1.33
CA PRO A 553 65.31 -25.62 -1.60
C PRO A 553 65.01 -27.04 -2.20
N ALA A 554 64.04 -27.12 -3.13
CA ALA A 554 63.84 -28.20 -4.13
C ALA A 554 63.18 -29.52 -3.69
N ALA A 555 63.03 -30.46 -4.65
CA ALA A 555 61.90 -31.39 -4.77
C ALA A 555 62.29 -32.88 -5.02
N ALA A 556 61.24 -33.71 -5.15
CA ALA A 556 61.18 -35.02 -5.83
C ALA A 556 61.43 -36.34 -5.05
N ASP A 557 60.33 -37.09 -4.86
CA ASP A 557 60.05 -38.48 -5.27
C ASP A 557 60.81 -39.71 -4.72
N CYS A 558 60.03 -40.77 -4.41
CA CYS A 558 60.33 -42.22 -4.23
C CYS A 558 59.18 -42.89 -3.40
N ARG A 559 58.78 -44.18 -3.54
CA ARG A 559 59.10 -45.26 -4.50
C ARG A 559 58.13 -46.48 -4.35
N ARG A 560 57.78 -47.15 -5.47
CA ARG A 560 57.34 -48.59 -5.59
C ARG A 560 55.98 -48.96 -4.94
N ARG A 561 55.29 -50.07 -5.32
CA ARG A 561 55.68 -51.33 -5.99
C ARG A 561 54.56 -51.89 -6.94
N THR A 562 54.94 -52.80 -7.83
CA THR A 562 54.20 -53.53 -8.92
C THR A 562 52.90 -54.27 -8.51
N VAL A 563 51.96 -54.70 -9.40
CA VAL A 563 52.05 -55.67 -10.53
C VAL A 563 50.94 -55.48 -11.63
N LEU A 564 51.14 -56.09 -12.81
CA LEU A 564 50.33 -56.27 -14.06
C LEU A 564 48.80 -56.52 -13.92
N GLY A 565 47.96 -56.42 -14.97
CA GLY A 565 48.17 -55.97 -16.37
C GLY A 565 47.24 -56.62 -17.44
N ALA A 566 47.28 -56.10 -18.68
CA ALA A 566 46.72 -56.63 -19.96
C ALA A 566 45.18 -56.57 -20.24
N ALA A 567 44.80 -56.86 -21.50
CA ALA A 567 43.47 -56.65 -22.13
C ALA A 567 43.23 -57.62 -23.33
N LEU A 568 42.24 -57.32 -24.22
CA LEU A 568 41.81 -58.04 -25.47
C LEU A 568 40.70 -59.11 -25.30
N SER A 569 39.92 -59.59 -26.31
CA SER A 569 39.36 -59.00 -27.57
C SER A 569 38.50 -60.06 -28.34
N ARG A 570 37.46 -59.66 -29.12
CA ARG A 570 36.78 -60.43 -30.23
C ARG A 570 36.00 -61.74 -29.85
N THR A 571 35.10 -62.40 -30.62
CA THR A 571 34.27 -62.12 -31.83
C THR A 571 33.19 -63.22 -32.08
N SER A 572 32.01 -62.86 -32.64
CA SER A 572 31.18 -63.66 -33.61
C SER A 572 30.55 -65.01 -33.16
N ALA A 573 29.57 -65.67 -33.83
CA ALA A 573 28.70 -65.39 -35.00
C ALA A 573 27.43 -66.31 -35.06
N ALA A 574 26.38 -65.89 -35.82
CA ALA A 574 25.45 -66.72 -36.65
C ALA A 574 24.50 -67.77 -35.97
N PHE A 575 23.42 -68.34 -36.57
CA PHE A 575 22.66 -68.15 -37.83
C PHE A 575 21.24 -68.85 -37.78
N LEU A 576 20.22 -68.32 -38.49
CA LEU A 576 19.08 -69.02 -39.18
C LEU A 576 18.05 -69.85 -38.32
N PHE A 577 16.82 -70.27 -38.75
CA PHE A 577 15.95 -70.04 -39.95
C PHE A 577 14.45 -70.39 -39.67
N LEU A 578 13.49 -69.78 -40.39
CA LEU A 578 12.10 -70.25 -40.76
C LEU A 578 11.08 -70.61 -39.63
N SER A 579 9.80 -70.92 -39.86
CA SER A 579 8.60 -70.12 -40.30
C SER A 579 7.31 -70.86 -39.76
N VAL A 580 6.03 -70.83 -40.21
CA VAL A 580 5.24 -70.34 -41.38
C VAL A 580 3.70 -70.41 -41.10
N ILE A 581 2.83 -69.66 -41.84
CA ILE A 581 1.33 -69.84 -41.99
C ILE A 581 0.44 -69.54 -40.73
N ALA A 582 -0.83 -69.07 -40.78
CA ALA A 582 -1.93 -69.17 -41.79
C ALA A 582 -2.73 -67.85 -42.09
N VAL A 583 -3.98 -67.94 -42.59
CA VAL A 583 -4.77 -66.86 -43.25
C VAL A 583 -6.30 -66.97 -43.02
N GLY A 584 -7.03 -65.84 -42.92
CA GLY A 584 -8.51 -65.68 -43.04
C GLY A 584 -8.97 -64.31 -42.47
N ALA A 585 -9.62 -63.35 -43.15
CA ALA A 585 -10.62 -63.30 -44.26
C ALA A 585 -12.00 -63.81 -43.80
N VAL A 586 -13.15 -63.13 -43.94
CA VAL A 586 -13.88 -62.51 -45.11
C VAL A 586 -14.97 -61.56 -44.50
N VAL A 587 -15.28 -60.31 -44.92
CA VAL A 587 -15.83 -59.70 -46.16
C VAL A 587 -17.31 -60.01 -46.48
N PHE A 588 -18.20 -59.00 -46.43
CA PHE A 588 -19.50 -58.74 -47.12
C PHE A 588 -20.38 -57.88 -46.17
N VAL A 589 -21.05 -56.76 -46.50
CA VAL A 589 -21.59 -56.09 -47.70
C VAL A 589 -23.09 -56.31 -47.95
N SER A 590 -23.88 -55.26 -47.64
CA SER A 590 -25.22 -54.94 -48.19
C SER A 590 -26.41 -55.84 -47.74
N ALA A 591 -27.69 -55.48 -47.92
CA ALA A 591 -28.29 -54.27 -48.50
C ALA A 591 -29.78 -54.07 -48.05
N ARG A 592 -30.24 -52.80 -47.98
CA ARG A 592 -31.60 -52.33 -48.39
C ARG A 592 -32.82 -52.93 -47.63
N CYS A 593 -34.07 -52.43 -47.65
CA CYS A 593 -34.74 -51.18 -48.11
C CYS A 593 -36.04 -51.03 -47.22
N ILE A 594 -36.99 -50.07 -47.34
CA ILE A 594 -37.39 -49.17 -48.42
C ILE A 594 -38.16 -47.92 -47.90
N THR A 595 -37.82 -46.71 -48.40
CA THR A 595 -38.66 -45.47 -48.56
C THR A 595 -39.42 -44.83 -47.35
N ALA A 596 -39.84 -43.56 -47.37
CA ALA A 596 -40.05 -42.60 -48.49
C ALA A 596 -39.65 -41.14 -48.12
N THR A 597 -38.82 -40.45 -48.93
CA THR A 597 -39.14 -39.38 -49.95
C THR A 597 -39.69 -38.03 -49.42
N GLY A 598 -39.24 -36.84 -49.87
CA GLY A 598 -38.05 -36.50 -50.69
C GLY A 598 -38.17 -35.20 -51.54
N ALA A 599 -37.14 -34.32 -51.48
CA ALA A 599 -36.85 -33.15 -52.36
C ALA A 599 -37.86 -31.95 -52.38
N GLY A 600 -37.49 -30.70 -52.71
CA GLY A 600 -36.16 -30.08 -52.95
C GLY A 600 -36.22 -28.69 -53.65
N ARG A 601 -35.04 -28.10 -53.95
CA ARG A 601 -34.73 -26.90 -54.81
C ARG A 601 -34.87 -25.45 -54.26
N LEU A 602 -33.95 -24.59 -54.78
CA LEU A 602 -33.99 -23.10 -54.93
C LEU A 602 -34.05 -22.26 -53.63
N SER A 603 -33.80 -20.94 -53.55
CA SER A 603 -32.92 -19.92 -54.20
C SER A 603 -33.51 -18.53 -53.86
N LEU A 604 -32.76 -17.43 -54.13
CA LEU A 604 -33.11 -16.01 -53.88
C LEU A 604 -33.10 -15.59 -52.38
N THR A 605 -32.65 -14.41 -51.90
CA THR A 605 -32.22 -13.06 -52.41
C THR A 605 -33.29 -11.97 -52.59
N ARG A 606 -32.89 -10.72 -52.25
CA ARG A 606 -33.59 -9.40 -52.31
C ARG A 606 -34.30 -9.02 -50.98
N LEU A 607 -34.22 -7.80 -50.42
CA LEU A 607 -34.22 -6.39 -50.91
C LEU A 607 -35.60 -5.95 -51.43
N PRO A 608 -36.08 -4.71 -51.19
CA PRO A 608 -35.37 -3.42 -51.00
C PRO A 608 -35.35 -2.91 -49.52
N THR A 609 -34.79 -1.76 -49.08
CA THR A 609 -34.76 -0.34 -49.56
C THR A 609 -36.17 0.33 -49.47
N THR A 610 -36.43 1.59 -49.08
CA THR A 610 -35.65 2.85 -48.96
C THR A 610 -36.38 3.85 -48.01
N ALA A 611 -35.76 4.99 -47.63
CA ALA A 611 -36.40 6.26 -47.15
C ALA A 611 -37.19 6.21 -45.81
N ALA A 612 -36.91 7.08 -44.81
CA ALA A 612 -37.25 8.51 -44.69
C ALA A 612 -38.78 8.78 -44.69
N ILE A 613 -39.43 9.21 -43.59
CA ILE A 613 -39.37 10.54 -42.90
C ILE A 613 -39.90 11.65 -43.85
N PRO A 614 -40.89 12.51 -43.49
CA PRO A 614 -41.27 12.96 -42.13
C PRO A 614 -42.78 13.04 -41.78
N GLY A 615 -43.07 13.31 -40.49
CA GLY A 615 -44.27 14.05 -40.04
C GLY A 615 -45.63 13.32 -40.14
N ALA A 616 -46.75 13.96 -39.76
CA ALA A 616 -46.95 15.11 -38.86
C ALA A 616 -48.43 15.14 -38.41
N ALA A 617 -48.72 15.84 -37.31
CA ALA A 617 -50.05 16.32 -36.86
C ALA A 617 -51.22 15.31 -36.74
N ALA A 618 -51.85 15.32 -35.56
CA ALA A 618 -53.10 14.62 -35.28
C ALA A 618 -54.29 15.11 -36.13
N ALA A 619 -55.32 14.26 -36.27
CA ALA A 619 -56.67 14.61 -35.81
C ALA A 619 -57.65 13.40 -35.80
N LEU A 620 -58.59 13.45 -34.84
CA LEU A 620 -59.98 12.98 -34.90
C LEU A 620 -60.32 11.50 -35.20
N HIS A 621 -60.57 10.77 -34.10
CA HIS A 621 -61.74 9.93 -33.83
C HIS A 621 -62.75 9.63 -34.95
N ALA A 622 -63.16 8.35 -34.99
CA ALA A 622 -64.56 7.95 -35.12
C ALA A 622 -64.84 6.80 -34.12
N GLU A 623 -65.91 6.90 -33.33
CA GLU A 623 -66.39 5.82 -32.45
C GLU A 623 -67.54 5.05 -33.11
N ALA A 624 -67.51 3.71 -33.00
CA ALA A 624 -68.69 2.84 -33.04
C ALA A 624 -68.30 1.39 -32.67
N GLN A 625 -69.13 0.56 -32.02
CA GLN A 625 -70.13 0.79 -30.96
C GLN A 625 -70.60 -0.61 -30.47
N GLN A 626 -70.98 -0.73 -29.18
CA GLN A 626 -71.97 -1.71 -28.66
C GLN A 626 -71.61 -3.24 -28.76
N LEU A 627 -72.21 -4.17 -27.99
CA LEU A 627 -73.16 -4.12 -26.86
C LEU A 627 -72.65 -4.97 -25.66
N GLN A 628 -72.92 -4.55 -24.42
CA GLN A 628 -73.52 -5.33 -23.30
C GLN A 628 -73.83 -4.40 -22.08
N PRO A 629 -74.65 -4.77 -21.07
CA PRO A 629 -75.60 -3.81 -20.47
C PRO A 629 -75.40 -3.26 -19.03
N VAL A 630 -75.54 -1.92 -18.91
CA VAL A 630 -76.40 -1.11 -18.00
C VAL A 630 -76.47 -1.36 -16.46
N HIS A 631 -75.92 -0.41 -15.66
CA HIS A 631 -76.55 0.38 -14.55
C HIS A 631 -75.48 0.95 -13.56
N PRO A 632 -75.76 2.02 -12.77
CA PRO A 632 -76.16 3.39 -13.11
C PRO A 632 -74.98 4.41 -12.92
N SER A 633 -75.24 5.73 -12.92
CA SER A 633 -74.28 6.79 -13.30
C SER A 633 -73.71 7.72 -12.20
N ALA A 634 -72.49 8.24 -12.42
CA ALA A 634 -71.85 9.38 -11.74
C ALA A 634 -70.97 10.19 -12.73
N PRO A 635 -70.61 11.47 -12.48
CA PRO A 635 -70.11 12.39 -13.53
C PRO A 635 -68.59 12.30 -13.85
N PRO A 636 -68.16 12.67 -15.08
CA PRO A 636 -66.76 12.56 -15.55
C PRO A 636 -65.86 13.77 -15.21
N PRO A 637 -64.51 13.59 -15.24
CA PRO A 637 -63.53 14.62 -14.87
C PRO A 637 -63.16 15.61 -16.01
N PRO A 638 -62.52 16.76 -15.68
CA PRO A 638 -62.07 17.77 -16.65
C PRO A 638 -60.87 17.32 -17.51
N PRO A 639 -60.62 17.98 -18.67
CA PRO A 639 -59.55 17.62 -19.61
C PRO A 639 -58.12 17.91 -19.08
N PRO A 640 -57.09 17.20 -19.60
CA PRO A 640 -55.70 17.36 -19.16
C PRO A 640 -55.07 18.68 -19.62
N PRO A 641 -54.12 19.24 -18.85
CA PRO A 641 -53.43 20.49 -19.19
C PRO A 641 -52.42 20.33 -20.35
N PRO A 642 -52.09 21.43 -21.06
CA PRO A 642 -51.13 21.40 -22.18
C PRO A 642 -49.70 21.09 -21.71
N SER A 643 -48.91 20.49 -22.60
CA SER A 643 -47.52 20.10 -22.35
C SER A 643 -46.59 21.31 -22.18
N PRO A 644 -45.64 21.29 -21.20
CA PRO A 644 -44.65 22.35 -21.06
C PRO A 644 -43.62 22.35 -22.21
N PRO A 645 -42.99 23.50 -22.52
CA PRO A 645 -41.98 23.59 -23.56
C PRO A 645 -40.69 22.83 -23.20
N PRO A 646 -39.92 22.34 -24.20
CA PRO A 646 -38.70 21.58 -23.97
C PRO A 646 -37.57 22.43 -23.36
N LEU A 647 -36.84 21.84 -22.42
CA LEU A 647 -35.76 22.51 -21.69
C LEU A 647 -34.54 22.87 -22.56
N PRO A 648 -33.81 23.96 -22.22
CA PRO A 648 -32.54 24.30 -22.85
C PRO A 648 -31.50 23.17 -22.77
N SER A 649 -31.09 22.63 -23.92
CA SER A 649 -30.15 21.50 -23.99
C SER A 649 -28.69 21.94 -23.89
N TYR A 650 -27.94 21.26 -23.02
CA TYR A 650 -26.58 21.57 -22.66
C TYR A 650 -25.52 20.88 -23.52
N SER A 651 -24.51 21.62 -23.97
CA SER A 651 -23.21 21.05 -24.38
C SER A 651 -22.04 22.00 -24.11
N ILE A 652 -20.95 21.86 -24.86
CA ILE A 652 -19.69 22.59 -24.75
C ILE A 652 -19.27 23.01 -26.17
N SER A 653 -19.18 24.32 -26.42
CA SER A 653 -18.53 24.85 -27.62
C SER A 653 -17.10 25.26 -27.26
N CYS A 654 -16.11 24.74 -28.00
CA CYS A 654 -14.71 25.10 -27.80
C CYS A 654 -14.30 26.18 -28.80
N PRO A 655 -13.84 27.36 -28.34
CA PRO A 655 -13.38 28.42 -29.24
C PRO A 655 -12.16 27.94 -30.04
N SER A 656 -12.06 28.42 -31.28
CA SER A 656 -10.96 28.08 -32.20
C SER A 656 -9.64 28.68 -31.70
N LEU A 657 -8.82 27.86 -31.04
CA LEU A 657 -7.45 28.24 -30.69
C LEU A 657 -6.61 28.39 -31.96
N ASN A 658 -6.12 29.60 -32.23
CA ASN A 658 -5.15 29.86 -33.29
C ASN A 658 -3.83 29.15 -32.96
N LEU A 659 -3.62 27.98 -33.56
CA LEU A 659 -2.50 27.09 -33.26
C LEU A 659 -1.19 27.53 -33.95
N SER A 660 -0.76 28.76 -33.69
CA SER A 660 0.57 29.27 -34.07
C SER A 660 1.65 28.75 -33.11
N THR A 661 1.76 27.43 -32.96
CA THR A 661 2.91 26.76 -32.34
C THR A 661 2.93 25.30 -32.79
N SER A 662 3.95 24.93 -33.57
CA SER A 662 4.17 23.55 -34.02
C SER A 662 4.35 22.61 -32.81
N PRO A 663 3.75 21.40 -32.81
CA PRO A 663 3.81 20.49 -31.67
C PRO A 663 5.21 19.89 -31.48
N THR A 664 6.04 20.55 -30.68
CA THR A 664 7.26 19.96 -30.13
C THR A 664 6.89 18.70 -29.35
N LYS A 665 7.59 17.60 -29.65
CA LYS A 665 7.23 16.22 -29.24
C LYS A 665 6.72 16.16 -27.79
N ALA A 666 5.45 15.78 -27.63
CA ALA A 666 4.78 15.69 -26.34
C ALA A 666 5.63 14.89 -25.32
N PRO A 667 5.81 15.37 -24.07
CA PRO A 667 6.53 14.63 -23.05
C PRO A 667 5.88 13.25 -22.82
N ARG A 668 6.70 12.19 -22.74
CA ARG A 668 6.25 10.85 -22.33
C ARG A 668 5.98 10.76 -20.81
N THR A 669 5.21 11.70 -20.28
CA THR A 669 4.73 11.73 -18.89
C THR A 669 3.38 11.04 -18.80
N SER A 670 3.28 9.95 -18.04
CA SER A 670 2.04 9.17 -17.87
C SER A 670 1.07 9.82 -16.86
N GLN A 671 0.83 11.12 -17.00
CA GLN A 671 -0.07 11.91 -16.14
C GLN A 671 -0.85 12.91 -16.99
N SER A 672 -2.17 12.98 -16.77
CA SER A 672 -3.04 13.96 -17.43
C SER A 672 -2.57 15.39 -17.19
N GLN A 673 -2.54 16.17 -18.26
CA GLN A 673 -2.29 17.61 -18.21
C GLN A 673 -3.58 18.43 -18.23
N THR A 674 -4.74 17.84 -18.52
CA THR A 674 -6.03 18.53 -18.76
C THR A 674 -6.37 19.54 -17.66
N LEU A 675 -6.41 19.11 -16.39
CA LEU A 675 -6.69 20.00 -15.27
C LEU A 675 -5.59 21.07 -15.06
N ALA A 676 -4.33 20.74 -15.35
CA ALA A 676 -3.23 21.70 -15.22
C ALA A 676 -3.31 22.80 -16.30
N ARG A 677 -3.61 22.42 -17.55
CA ARG A 677 -3.83 23.37 -18.66
C ARG A 677 -5.06 24.24 -18.42
N ALA A 678 -6.16 23.65 -17.95
CA ALA A 678 -7.38 24.40 -17.63
C ALA A 678 -7.17 25.44 -16.51
N LEU A 679 -6.43 25.10 -15.45
CA LEU A 679 -6.10 26.03 -14.36
C LEU A 679 -5.03 27.07 -14.74
N ALA A 680 -4.27 26.86 -15.83
CA ALA A 680 -3.27 27.79 -16.33
C ALA A 680 -3.73 28.65 -17.52
N SER A 681 -4.89 28.34 -18.11
CA SER A 681 -5.46 29.08 -19.24
C SER A 681 -6.27 30.30 -18.76
N PRO A 682 -6.38 31.37 -19.56
CA PRO A 682 -7.41 32.38 -19.38
C PRO A 682 -8.80 31.72 -19.33
N SER A 683 -9.70 32.25 -18.48
CA SER A 683 -11.02 31.66 -18.26
C SER A 683 -11.87 31.68 -19.54
N THR A 684 -12.03 30.52 -20.16
CA THR A 684 -12.99 30.27 -21.26
C THR A 684 -14.39 29.94 -20.75
N CYS A 685 -14.66 30.15 -19.46
CA CYS A 685 -15.99 29.96 -18.91
C CYS A 685 -16.93 31.06 -19.40
N PRO A 686 -18.10 30.71 -19.99
CA PRO A 686 -19.02 31.70 -20.51
C PRO A 686 -19.54 32.59 -19.37
N SER A 687 -19.70 33.88 -19.68
CA SER A 687 -20.44 34.81 -18.83
C SER A 687 -21.82 34.21 -18.55
N ALA A 688 -22.09 33.89 -17.29
CA ALA A 688 -23.37 33.29 -16.92
C ALA A 688 -24.51 34.27 -17.23
N PRO A 689 -25.67 33.79 -17.71
CA PRO A 689 -26.91 34.55 -17.60
C PRO A 689 -27.09 35.03 -16.16
N THR A 690 -27.71 36.20 -15.99
CA THR A 690 -28.16 36.69 -14.69
C THR A 690 -28.89 35.56 -13.95
N PRO A 691 -28.62 35.29 -12.66
CA PRO A 691 -29.34 34.24 -11.95
C PRO A 691 -30.83 34.48 -12.06
N SER A 692 -31.53 33.56 -12.72
CA SER A 692 -32.99 33.48 -12.62
C SER A 692 -33.33 33.46 -11.13
N PRO A 693 -34.40 34.14 -10.68
CA PRO A 693 -34.96 33.86 -9.37
C PRO A 693 -35.13 32.35 -9.23
N PRO A 694 -34.81 31.75 -8.07
CA PRO A 694 -35.06 30.32 -7.88
C PRO A 694 -36.53 30.07 -8.24
N PRO A 695 -36.84 29.07 -9.10
CA PRO A 695 -38.22 28.82 -9.49
C PRO A 695 -39.04 28.62 -8.21
N PRO A 696 -40.29 29.14 -8.16
CA PRO A 696 -41.15 28.89 -7.01
C PRO A 696 -41.19 27.39 -6.74
N PRO A 697 -41.13 26.95 -5.46
CA PRO A 697 -40.98 25.54 -5.12
C PRO A 697 -42.03 24.72 -5.87
N ALA A 698 -41.57 23.71 -6.61
CA ALA A 698 -42.40 22.99 -7.55
C ALA A 698 -43.64 22.45 -6.82
N SER A 699 -44.83 22.67 -7.38
CA SER A 699 -46.11 22.37 -6.71
C SER A 699 -46.36 20.88 -6.45
N ALA A 700 -45.45 20.02 -6.89
CA ALA A 700 -45.25 18.67 -6.38
C ALA A 700 -43.82 18.55 -5.82
N ALA A 701 -43.66 18.77 -4.52
CA ALA A 701 -42.47 18.30 -3.81
C ALA A 701 -42.31 16.80 -4.04
N SER A 702 -41.09 16.30 -4.21
CA SER A 702 -40.89 14.89 -4.56
C SER A 702 -41.38 13.99 -3.41
N ASN A 703 -42.50 13.29 -3.61
CA ASN A 703 -43.07 12.37 -2.60
C ASN A 703 -42.21 11.10 -2.33
N HIS A 704 -40.98 11.06 -2.85
CA HIS A 704 -40.06 9.95 -2.75
C HIS A 704 -38.88 10.31 -1.84
N SER A 705 -38.73 9.53 -0.77
CA SER A 705 -37.57 9.56 0.13
C SER A 705 -36.33 9.05 -0.60
N CYS A 706 -35.14 9.59 -0.30
CA CYS A 706 -33.90 9.08 -0.88
C CYS A 706 -33.55 7.67 -0.37
N PRO A 707 -32.73 6.91 -1.13
CA PRO A 707 -32.11 5.66 -0.68
C PRO A 707 -31.57 5.69 0.76
N SER A 708 -31.71 4.58 1.48
CA SER A 708 -31.45 4.50 2.93
C SER A 708 -30.04 4.96 3.34
N TYR A 709 -29.04 4.78 2.47
CA TYR A 709 -27.65 5.14 2.73
C TYR A 709 -27.42 6.66 2.86
N PHE A 710 -28.32 7.49 2.36
CA PHE A 710 -28.25 8.96 2.52
C PHE A 710 -28.28 9.37 4.00
N ARG A 711 -28.88 8.57 4.89
CA ARG A 711 -28.92 8.82 6.34
C ARG A 711 -27.53 8.88 6.97
N PHE A 712 -26.52 8.25 6.36
CA PHE A 712 -25.13 8.33 6.80
C PHE A 712 -24.48 9.71 6.57
N ILE A 713 -25.06 10.59 5.75
CA ILE A 713 -24.64 12.02 5.67
C ILE A 713 -24.71 12.66 7.06
N HIS A 714 -25.75 12.33 7.83
CA HIS A 714 -25.91 12.86 9.20
C HIS A 714 -24.83 12.34 10.15
N GLU A 715 -24.42 11.07 10.00
CA GLU A 715 -23.36 10.45 10.81
C GLU A 715 -21.96 10.99 10.49
N ASP A 716 -21.66 11.17 9.20
CA ASP A 716 -20.37 11.71 8.73
C ASP A 716 -20.21 13.18 9.12
N LEU A 717 -21.30 13.96 9.10
CA LEU A 717 -21.28 15.38 9.49
C LEU A 717 -21.53 15.62 10.99
N ARG A 718 -22.01 14.62 11.75
CA ARG A 718 -22.22 14.73 13.21
C ARG A 718 -21.01 15.27 13.99
N PRO A 719 -19.75 14.89 13.70
CA PRO A 719 -18.59 15.41 14.44
C PRO A 719 -18.48 16.94 14.40
N TRP A 720 -18.75 17.57 13.26
CA TRP A 720 -18.75 19.03 13.13
C TRP A 720 -20.03 19.67 13.68
N ARG A 721 -21.19 19.01 13.52
CA ARG A 721 -22.45 19.46 14.14
C ARG A 721 -22.30 19.51 15.68
N ALA A 722 -21.66 18.49 16.28
CA ALA A 722 -21.36 18.42 17.70
C ALA A 722 -20.25 19.39 18.16
N ALA A 723 -19.28 19.71 17.29
CA ALA A 723 -18.26 20.74 17.53
C ALA A 723 -18.79 22.18 17.32
N GLY A 724 -20.11 22.37 17.19
CA GLY A 724 -20.74 23.68 16.97
C GLY A 724 -20.62 24.23 15.54
N GLY A 725 -19.93 23.54 14.63
CA GLY A 725 -19.79 23.88 13.21
C GLY A 725 -18.37 23.70 12.65
N VAL A 726 -18.18 24.16 11.42
CA VAL A 726 -16.90 24.21 10.71
C VAL A 726 -16.37 25.65 10.75
N THR A 727 -15.29 25.88 11.49
CA THR A 727 -14.59 27.18 11.49
C THR A 727 -13.59 27.28 10.34
N ARG A 728 -13.25 28.53 9.94
CA ARG A 728 -12.20 28.77 8.93
C ARG A 728 -10.83 28.25 9.40
N ALA A 729 -10.62 28.13 10.72
CA ALA A 729 -9.44 27.51 11.30
C ALA A 729 -9.45 25.98 11.08
N MET A 730 -10.55 25.28 11.37
CA MET A 730 -10.71 23.84 11.12
C MET A 730 -10.46 23.50 9.64
N LEU A 731 -11.09 24.23 8.71
CA LEU A 731 -10.86 24.04 7.27
C LEU A 731 -9.38 24.23 6.88
N ARG A 732 -8.69 25.22 7.46
CA ARG A 732 -7.25 25.43 7.23
C ARG A 732 -6.38 24.27 7.73
N ARG A 733 -6.80 23.49 8.74
CA ARG A 733 -6.07 22.26 9.15
C ARG A 733 -6.17 21.17 8.06
N ALA A 734 -7.31 21.02 7.39
CA ALA A 734 -7.49 20.01 6.34
C ALA A 734 -6.57 20.22 5.11
N ARG A 735 -6.07 21.44 4.89
CA ARG A 735 -5.06 21.73 3.84
C ARG A 735 -3.77 20.91 3.97
N LEU A 736 -3.43 20.41 5.16
CA LEU A 736 -2.21 19.62 5.40
C LEU A 736 -2.15 18.34 4.55
N THR A 737 -3.29 17.69 4.34
CA THR A 737 -3.41 16.46 3.53
C THR A 737 -4.08 16.70 2.18
N ALA A 738 -4.92 17.72 2.03
CA ALA A 738 -5.67 18.01 0.81
C ALA A 738 -4.84 17.93 -0.50
N THR A 739 -5.50 17.44 -1.55
CA THR A 739 -5.02 17.50 -2.94
C THR A 739 -5.39 18.85 -3.56
N PHE A 740 -6.64 19.27 -3.36
CA PHE A 740 -7.15 20.57 -3.79
C PHE A 740 -8.16 21.12 -2.77
N ARG A 741 -8.38 22.43 -2.85
CA ARG A 741 -9.50 23.13 -2.23
C ARG A 741 -10.49 23.51 -3.34
N LEU A 742 -11.77 23.29 -3.10
CA LEU A 742 -12.84 23.64 -4.02
C LEU A 742 -13.79 24.62 -3.31
N LEU A 743 -14.11 25.70 -4.01
CA LEU A 743 -15.08 26.69 -3.57
C LEU A 743 -16.22 26.78 -4.58
N VAL A 744 -17.37 27.19 -4.07
CA VAL A 744 -18.63 27.38 -4.78
C VAL A 744 -19.06 28.79 -4.39
N LEU A 745 -18.89 29.77 -5.28
CA LEU A 745 -19.21 31.21 -5.05
C LEU A 745 -19.86 31.86 -6.28
N GLY A 746 -20.88 32.71 -6.12
CA GLY A 746 -21.42 33.56 -7.19
C GLY A 746 -21.84 32.78 -8.43
N GLY A 747 -22.41 31.59 -8.22
CA GLY A 747 -22.81 30.63 -9.24
C GLY A 747 -21.75 29.63 -9.71
N ARG A 748 -20.49 29.81 -9.32
CA ARG A 748 -19.34 29.29 -10.05
C ARG A 748 -18.44 28.45 -9.15
N ALA A 749 -17.76 27.46 -9.74
CA ALA A 749 -16.78 26.63 -9.05
C ALA A 749 -15.38 27.23 -9.21
N TYR A 750 -14.60 27.26 -8.13
CA TYR A 750 -13.21 27.69 -8.15
C TYR A 750 -12.33 26.65 -7.48
N VAL A 751 -11.17 26.39 -8.07
CA VAL A 751 -10.25 25.34 -7.59
C VAL A 751 -8.87 25.92 -7.33
N GLN A 752 -8.34 25.61 -6.14
CA GLN A 752 -6.95 25.84 -5.76
C GLN A 752 -6.28 24.45 -5.61
N ARG A 753 -5.52 24.02 -6.61
CA ARG A 753 -4.83 22.73 -6.63
C ARG A 753 -3.51 22.82 -5.84
N PHE A 754 -3.39 22.12 -4.72
CA PHE A 754 -2.18 22.16 -3.88
C PHE A 754 -1.09 21.19 -4.35
N ARG A 755 -1.49 20.11 -5.03
CA ARG A 755 -0.61 19.08 -5.57
C ARG A 755 -1.35 18.29 -6.66
N PRO A 756 -0.66 17.62 -7.59
CA PRO A 756 -1.29 16.64 -8.47
C PRO A 756 -1.95 15.51 -7.67
N ALA A 757 -3.08 15.02 -8.16
CA ALA A 757 -3.58 13.68 -7.81
C ALA A 757 -2.70 12.57 -8.42
N PHE A 758 -2.90 11.35 -7.93
CA PHE A 758 -2.59 10.16 -8.72
C PHE A 758 -3.69 10.01 -9.77
N GLN A 759 -3.32 9.88 -11.05
CA GLN A 759 -4.27 9.76 -12.17
C GLN A 759 -5.26 10.94 -12.28
N THR A 760 -6.24 10.88 -13.18
CA THR A 760 -7.27 11.93 -13.39
C THR A 760 -8.29 12.07 -12.24
N ARG A 761 -7.97 11.64 -11.02
CA ARG A 761 -8.91 11.62 -9.88
C ARG A 761 -9.42 13.01 -9.52
N ASP A 762 -8.53 14.01 -9.47
CA ASP A 762 -8.92 15.40 -9.22
C ASP A 762 -9.75 15.97 -10.38
N LEU A 763 -9.33 15.73 -11.64
CA LEU A 763 -10.08 16.12 -12.83
C LEU A 763 -11.53 15.61 -12.81
N PHE A 764 -11.76 14.31 -12.59
CA PHE A 764 -13.11 13.73 -12.67
C PHE A 764 -13.96 13.98 -11.40
N THR A 765 -13.37 14.13 -10.21
CA THR A 765 -14.11 14.63 -9.03
C THR A 765 -14.53 16.09 -9.20
N ILE A 766 -13.67 16.97 -9.75
CA ILE A 766 -14.04 18.36 -10.07
C ILE A 766 -15.10 18.38 -11.17
N TRP A 767 -14.98 17.54 -12.20
CA TRP A 767 -15.99 17.38 -13.24
C TRP A 767 -17.36 16.99 -12.68
N GLY A 768 -17.40 16.05 -11.73
CA GLY A 768 -18.64 15.65 -11.05
C GLY A 768 -19.34 16.80 -10.35
N VAL A 769 -18.59 17.65 -9.62
CA VAL A 769 -19.14 18.87 -8.99
C VAL A 769 -19.61 19.90 -10.04
N LEU A 770 -18.93 19.99 -11.18
CA LEU A 770 -19.40 20.83 -12.29
C LEU A 770 -20.68 20.29 -12.94
N GLN A 771 -20.85 18.97 -13.04
CA GLN A 771 -22.08 18.36 -13.54
C GLN A 771 -23.23 18.51 -12.53
N LEU A 772 -22.94 18.44 -11.23
CA LEU A 772 -23.91 18.79 -10.17
C LEU A 772 -24.41 20.23 -10.35
N LEU A 773 -23.51 21.19 -10.57
CA LEU A 773 -23.86 22.59 -10.83
C LEU A 773 -24.64 22.79 -12.14
N ARG A 774 -24.41 21.97 -13.17
CA ARG A 774 -25.26 21.95 -14.38
C ARG A 774 -26.66 21.42 -14.07
N ARG A 775 -26.74 20.29 -13.37
CA ARG A 775 -28.00 19.56 -13.08
C ARG A 775 -28.92 20.34 -12.16
N TYR A 776 -28.35 21.01 -11.15
CA TYR A 776 -29.05 21.82 -10.18
C TYR A 776 -28.60 23.29 -10.21
N PRO A 777 -29.02 24.06 -11.24
CA PRO A 777 -28.91 25.51 -11.24
C PRO A 777 -29.61 26.09 -10.02
N GLY A 778 -29.17 27.25 -9.52
CA GLY A 778 -29.83 27.91 -8.37
C GLY A 778 -29.65 27.26 -6.99
N ARG A 779 -29.07 26.04 -6.88
CA ARG A 779 -29.36 25.16 -5.72
C ARG A 779 -28.18 24.61 -4.91
N VAL A 780 -26.96 24.55 -5.46
CA VAL A 780 -25.78 24.12 -4.68
C VAL A 780 -25.24 25.32 -3.90
N PRO A 781 -25.34 25.39 -2.55
CA PRO A 781 -25.08 26.60 -1.79
C PRO A 781 -23.58 26.96 -1.71
N ASP A 782 -23.30 28.22 -1.33
CA ASP A 782 -21.92 28.70 -1.14
C ASP A 782 -21.16 27.82 -0.14
N LEU A 783 -20.02 27.27 -0.56
CA LEU A 783 -19.18 26.43 0.27
C LEU A 783 -17.68 26.56 -0.05
N ASP A 784 -16.88 26.08 0.90
CA ASP A 784 -15.41 26.11 0.89
C ASP A 784 -14.92 24.79 1.50
N LEU A 785 -14.45 23.84 0.67
CA LEU A 785 -14.11 22.48 1.09
C LEU A 785 -12.67 22.09 0.72
N MET A 786 -12.14 21.11 1.45
CA MET A 786 -10.81 20.54 1.27
C MET A 786 -10.96 19.05 0.90
N PHE A 787 -10.37 18.64 -0.22
CA PHE A 787 -10.53 17.27 -0.76
C PHE A 787 -9.17 16.58 -0.88
N ASP A 788 -9.05 15.32 -0.44
CA ASP A 788 -7.86 14.49 -0.68
C ASP A 788 -8.20 13.23 -1.48
N THR A 789 -7.59 13.12 -2.67
CA THR A 789 -7.86 12.06 -3.65
C THR A 789 -7.02 10.77 -3.43
N VAL A 790 -6.27 10.65 -2.33
CA VAL A 790 -5.42 9.48 -2.02
C VAL A 790 -6.25 8.37 -1.34
N ASP A 791 -5.77 7.12 -1.39
CA ASP A 791 -6.56 5.92 -1.07
C ASP A 791 -7.06 5.79 0.39
N TRP A 792 -6.35 6.30 1.41
CA TRP A 792 -6.65 6.02 2.82
C TRP A 792 -7.30 7.18 3.58
N PRO A 793 -8.25 6.92 4.50
CA PRO A 793 -8.75 7.93 5.44
C PRO A 793 -7.75 8.22 6.56
N VAL A 794 -7.65 9.49 6.95
CA VAL A 794 -6.55 10.06 7.75
C VAL A 794 -7.01 10.87 8.96
N VAL A 795 -8.25 11.36 9.00
CA VAL A 795 -8.79 12.16 10.11
C VAL A 795 -9.18 11.25 11.27
N ARG A 796 -8.17 10.72 11.97
CA ARG A 796 -8.34 9.69 13.01
C ARG A 796 -9.14 10.22 14.21
N ALA A 797 -10.29 9.61 14.47
CA ALA A 797 -11.33 10.15 15.36
C ALA A 797 -10.87 10.44 16.81
N HIS A 798 -9.95 9.64 17.31
CA HIS A 798 -9.43 9.74 18.68
C HIS A 798 -8.55 10.99 18.92
N HIS A 799 -7.89 11.53 17.89
CA HIS A 799 -7.05 12.73 18.00
C HIS A 799 -7.88 13.99 18.31
N TYR A 800 -9.19 13.98 18.01
CA TYR A 800 -10.05 15.16 18.02
C TYR A 800 -11.16 15.08 19.08
N ARG A 801 -10.89 14.42 20.20
CA ARG A 801 -11.79 14.31 21.35
C ARG A 801 -11.53 15.40 22.40
N GLY A 802 -12.57 15.78 23.15
CA GLY A 802 -12.47 16.81 24.19
C GLY A 802 -11.91 18.13 23.64
N LYS A 803 -10.94 18.73 24.34
CA LYS A 803 -10.28 20.00 23.98
C LYS A 803 -9.63 20.06 22.59
N TYR A 804 -9.53 18.95 21.86
CA TYR A 804 -9.00 18.92 20.49
C TYR A 804 -10.09 18.93 19.39
N ALA A 805 -11.38 18.92 19.77
CA ALA A 805 -12.50 18.98 18.82
C ALA A 805 -12.48 20.26 17.96
N GLU A 806 -12.08 21.41 18.53
CA GLU A 806 -11.89 22.69 17.82
C GLU A 806 -10.81 22.65 16.71
N MET A 807 -10.03 21.56 16.65
CA MET A 807 -8.99 21.34 15.65
C MET A 807 -9.38 20.34 14.57
N LEU A 808 -10.57 19.73 14.66
CA LEU A 808 -11.08 18.68 13.77
C LEU A 808 -11.14 19.15 12.29
N PRO A 809 -10.31 18.61 11.38
CA PRO A 809 -10.24 19.06 10.00
C PRO A 809 -11.33 18.44 9.12
N PRO A 810 -12.28 19.21 8.54
CA PRO A 810 -13.23 18.70 7.55
C PRO A 810 -12.50 18.40 6.25
N LEU A 811 -12.30 17.11 5.99
CA LEU A 811 -11.59 16.60 4.81
C LEU A 811 -12.51 15.64 4.06
N PHE A 812 -12.82 15.99 2.81
CA PHE A 812 -13.58 15.12 1.90
C PHE A 812 -12.67 14.07 1.26
N ARG A 813 -13.15 12.83 1.21
CA ARG A 813 -12.47 11.64 0.67
C ARG A 813 -13.47 10.66 0.08
N TYR A 814 -12.96 9.60 -0.53
CA TYR A 814 -13.78 8.57 -1.17
C TYR A 814 -14.18 7.40 -0.24
N CYS A 815 -13.60 7.29 0.96
CA CYS A 815 -13.94 6.26 1.94
C CYS A 815 -13.62 6.69 3.39
N GLY A 816 -14.20 5.99 4.37
CA GLY A 816 -13.87 6.07 5.79
C GLY A 816 -13.57 4.69 6.41
N ASP A 817 -13.06 4.67 7.65
CA ASP A 817 -13.05 3.51 8.57
C ASP A 817 -13.57 3.91 9.96
N ASP A 818 -14.02 2.95 10.79
CA ASP A 818 -14.61 3.20 12.12
C ASP A 818 -13.70 3.97 13.11
N ALA A 819 -12.40 4.12 12.82
CA ALA A 819 -11.45 4.90 13.61
C ALA A 819 -11.10 6.26 12.97
N THR A 820 -11.88 6.71 11.99
CA THR A 820 -11.72 7.98 11.23
C THR A 820 -13.02 8.77 11.11
N LEU A 821 -12.91 10.02 10.69
CA LEU A 821 -14.02 10.99 10.53
C LEU A 821 -14.02 11.65 9.14
N ASP A 822 -13.20 11.16 8.20
CA ASP A 822 -13.10 11.71 6.84
C ASP A 822 -14.48 11.68 6.14
N ILE A 823 -14.91 12.82 5.59
CA ILE A 823 -16.26 13.00 5.01
C ILE A 823 -16.31 12.24 3.69
N VAL A 824 -17.21 11.26 3.58
CA VAL A 824 -17.25 10.35 2.42
C VAL A 824 -18.02 10.97 1.26
N PHE A 825 -17.46 10.88 0.05
CA PHE A 825 -17.96 11.50 -1.17
C PHE A 825 -17.85 10.51 -2.35
N PRO A 826 -18.78 10.52 -3.33
CA PRO A 826 -18.72 9.64 -4.49
C PRO A 826 -17.38 9.71 -5.25
N ASP A 827 -16.88 8.54 -5.64
CA ASP A 827 -15.55 8.42 -6.24
C ASP A 827 -15.51 8.91 -7.70
N TRP A 828 -14.32 9.24 -8.21
CA TRP A 828 -14.17 9.83 -9.55
C TRP A 828 -14.69 8.93 -10.69
N SER A 829 -14.71 7.60 -10.50
CA SER A 829 -15.09 6.64 -11.54
C SER A 829 -16.58 6.71 -11.92
N PHE A 830 -17.42 7.38 -11.13
CA PHE A 830 -18.81 7.64 -11.53
C PHE A 830 -18.90 8.45 -12.84
N TRP A 831 -17.90 9.30 -13.11
CA TRP A 831 -17.75 10.04 -14.37
C TRP A 831 -16.73 9.43 -15.34
N GLY A 832 -16.14 8.29 -14.99
CA GLY A 832 -15.18 7.52 -15.79
C GLY A 832 -13.75 7.48 -15.23
N TRP A 833 -12.95 6.54 -15.75
CA TRP A 833 -11.54 6.35 -15.36
C TRP A 833 -10.68 6.02 -16.60
N PRO A 834 -10.18 7.04 -17.31
CA PRO A 834 -9.50 6.90 -18.60
C PRO A 834 -8.28 5.97 -18.61
N GLU A 835 -7.44 5.99 -17.58
CA GLU A 835 -6.15 5.25 -17.58
C GLU A 835 -6.29 3.73 -17.50
N ILE A 836 -7.50 3.22 -17.21
CA ILE A 836 -7.85 1.80 -17.36
C ILE A 836 -9.14 1.59 -18.18
N ASN A 837 -9.54 2.59 -18.97
CA ASN A 837 -10.68 2.54 -19.90
C ASN A 837 -12.02 2.10 -19.28
N ILE A 838 -12.29 2.45 -18.01
CA ILE A 838 -13.59 2.22 -17.39
C ILE A 838 -14.51 3.40 -17.72
N LYS A 839 -15.61 3.11 -18.43
CA LYS A 839 -16.62 4.10 -18.86
C LYS A 839 -17.25 4.86 -17.68
N PRO A 840 -17.89 6.02 -17.92
CA PRO A 840 -18.83 6.62 -16.97
C PRO A 840 -19.88 5.64 -16.46
N TRP A 841 -20.38 5.86 -15.24
CA TRP A 841 -21.23 4.89 -14.57
C TRP A 841 -22.57 4.64 -15.27
N HIS A 842 -23.19 5.66 -15.89
CA HIS A 842 -24.42 5.49 -16.68
C HIS A 842 -24.26 4.42 -17.78
N GLU A 843 -23.23 4.55 -18.62
CA GLU A 843 -22.93 3.61 -19.70
C GLU A 843 -22.54 2.22 -19.17
N LEU A 844 -21.74 2.19 -18.09
CA LEU A 844 -21.23 0.97 -17.50
C LEU A 844 -22.31 0.16 -16.75
N GLN A 845 -23.28 0.84 -16.14
CA GLN A 845 -24.42 0.22 -15.45
C GLN A 845 -25.28 -0.56 -16.47
N GLN A 846 -25.43 -0.03 -17.69
CA GLN A 846 -26.06 -0.72 -18.82
C GLN A 846 -25.17 -1.85 -19.39
N ASP A 847 -23.86 -1.64 -19.60
CA ASP A 847 -22.94 -2.73 -20.02
C ASP A 847 -23.00 -3.95 -19.07
N LEU A 848 -23.11 -3.71 -17.77
CA LEU A 848 -23.22 -4.73 -16.73
C LEU A 848 -24.60 -5.42 -16.73
N LYS A 849 -25.68 -4.66 -16.95
CA LYS A 849 -27.04 -5.19 -17.11
C LYS A 849 -27.15 -6.10 -18.33
N ASP A 850 -26.61 -5.68 -19.47
CA ASP A 850 -26.51 -6.52 -20.66
C ASP A 850 -25.56 -7.70 -20.44
N GLY A 851 -24.44 -7.48 -19.74
CA GLY A 851 -23.53 -8.52 -19.26
C GLY A 851 -24.22 -9.63 -18.47
N ASN A 852 -25.18 -9.28 -17.62
CA ASN A 852 -25.96 -10.26 -16.85
C ASN A 852 -26.87 -11.13 -17.72
N ASN A 853 -27.41 -10.55 -18.79
CA ASN A 853 -28.31 -11.23 -19.73
C ASN A 853 -27.58 -12.18 -20.69
N ARG A 854 -26.26 -12.04 -20.88
CA ARG A 854 -25.45 -12.92 -21.77
C ARG A 854 -25.45 -14.39 -21.34
N VAL A 855 -25.56 -14.68 -20.04
CA VAL A 855 -25.62 -16.04 -19.50
C VAL A 855 -26.63 -16.12 -18.36
N ARG A 856 -27.70 -16.89 -18.56
CA ARG A 856 -28.73 -17.20 -17.55
C ARG A 856 -28.05 -17.67 -16.27
N TRP A 857 -28.48 -17.17 -15.11
CA TRP A 857 -27.77 -17.39 -13.85
C TRP A 857 -27.47 -18.86 -13.52
N MET A 858 -28.42 -19.77 -13.80
CA MET A 858 -28.25 -21.21 -13.56
C MET A 858 -27.12 -21.82 -14.42
N ASP A 859 -26.89 -21.27 -15.60
CA ASP A 859 -25.95 -21.79 -16.61
C ASP A 859 -24.55 -21.17 -16.46
N ARG A 860 -24.35 -20.27 -15.48
CA ARG A 860 -23.07 -19.64 -15.13
C ARG A 860 -22.12 -20.60 -14.41
N GLU A 861 -20.83 -20.31 -14.54
CA GLU A 861 -19.73 -21.07 -13.92
C GLU A 861 -19.92 -21.22 -12.39
N PRO A 862 -19.77 -22.45 -11.83
CA PRO A 862 -20.10 -22.76 -10.44
C PRO A 862 -19.05 -22.30 -9.42
N TYR A 863 -18.12 -21.42 -9.81
CA TYR A 863 -16.93 -21.07 -9.03
C TYR A 863 -16.90 -19.61 -8.59
N ALA A 864 -16.14 -19.31 -7.54
CA ALA A 864 -15.85 -17.95 -7.11
C ALA A 864 -14.77 -17.29 -7.97
N TYR A 865 -15.15 -16.22 -8.68
CA TYR A 865 -14.26 -15.49 -9.57
C TYR A 865 -13.66 -14.24 -8.91
N TRP A 866 -12.38 -14.01 -9.19
CA TRP A 866 -11.72 -12.72 -8.97
C TRP A 866 -10.71 -12.43 -10.09
N LYS A 867 -10.71 -11.20 -10.62
CA LYS A 867 -9.62 -10.69 -11.45
C LYS A 867 -9.22 -9.31 -10.96
N GLY A 868 -7.94 -9.11 -10.67
CA GLY A 868 -7.45 -7.84 -10.13
C GLY A 868 -5.95 -7.85 -9.87
N ASN A 869 -5.37 -6.67 -9.64
CA ASN A 869 -3.94 -6.56 -9.33
C ASN A 869 -3.70 -7.04 -7.88
N PRO A 870 -2.94 -8.12 -7.64
CA PRO A 870 -2.68 -8.61 -6.30
C PRO A 870 -1.59 -7.83 -5.57
N SER A 871 -0.75 -7.08 -6.28
CA SER A 871 0.44 -6.46 -5.72
C SER A 871 0.17 -5.32 -4.73
N VAL A 872 -1.04 -4.72 -4.80
CA VAL A 872 -1.45 -3.52 -4.05
C VAL A 872 -1.73 -3.76 -2.56
N SER A 873 -2.04 -5.00 -2.14
CA SER A 873 -2.39 -5.28 -0.74
C SER A 873 -1.99 -6.68 -0.29
N ALA A 874 -1.76 -6.85 1.02
CA ALA A 874 -1.43 -8.16 1.59
C ALA A 874 -2.60 -9.15 1.48
N THR A 875 -3.82 -8.69 1.78
CA THR A 875 -5.05 -9.48 1.71
C THR A 875 -5.30 -10.05 0.29
N ARG A 876 -4.96 -9.31 -0.78
CA ARG A 876 -5.00 -9.83 -2.16
C ARG A 876 -3.88 -10.83 -2.49
N LYS A 877 -2.66 -10.65 -1.96
CA LYS A 877 -1.58 -11.65 -2.09
C LYS A 877 -1.90 -12.95 -1.36
N GLU A 878 -2.72 -12.88 -0.31
CA GLU A 878 -3.26 -14.06 0.36
C GLU A 878 -4.37 -14.71 -0.46
N LEU A 879 -5.31 -13.95 -1.04
CA LEU A 879 -6.38 -14.49 -1.89
C LEU A 879 -5.85 -15.29 -3.09
N VAL A 880 -4.73 -14.89 -3.70
CA VAL A 880 -4.09 -15.65 -4.79
C VAL A 880 -3.70 -17.08 -4.37
N LYS A 881 -3.46 -17.35 -3.08
CA LYS A 881 -3.18 -18.71 -2.58
C LYS A 881 -4.40 -19.64 -2.62
N CYS A 882 -5.61 -19.06 -2.57
CA CYS A 882 -6.87 -19.77 -2.70
C CYS A 882 -7.17 -20.21 -4.15
N ASN A 883 -6.39 -19.77 -5.14
CA ASN A 883 -6.54 -20.27 -6.51
C ASN A 883 -6.28 -21.78 -6.56
N VAL A 884 -6.94 -22.44 -7.53
CA VAL A 884 -6.70 -23.84 -7.85
C VAL A 884 -5.22 -24.12 -8.14
N SER A 885 -4.75 -25.29 -7.73
CA SER A 885 -3.43 -25.83 -8.08
C SER A 885 -3.60 -27.17 -8.80
N SER A 886 -2.52 -27.91 -9.08
CA SER A 886 -2.56 -29.34 -9.47
C SER A 886 -3.13 -30.26 -8.37
N THR A 887 -3.82 -29.66 -7.39
CA THR A 887 -3.89 -30.04 -5.99
C THR A 887 -4.79 -29.05 -5.24
N GLN A 888 -5.82 -29.52 -4.53
CA GLN A 888 -6.88 -28.70 -3.90
C GLN A 888 -7.61 -27.79 -4.89
N ASP A 889 -8.92 -27.69 -4.70
CA ASP A 889 -9.70 -26.58 -5.21
C ASP A 889 -10.46 -25.97 -4.04
N TRP A 890 -10.36 -24.65 -3.85
CA TRP A 890 -11.20 -23.90 -2.92
C TRP A 890 -12.48 -23.39 -3.62
N ASN A 891 -12.84 -24.04 -4.74
CA ASN A 891 -13.84 -23.65 -5.72
C ASN A 891 -13.67 -22.20 -6.21
N ALA A 892 -12.40 -21.78 -6.38
CA ALA A 892 -12.02 -20.39 -6.63
C ALA A 892 -11.11 -20.24 -7.86
N ARG A 893 -11.32 -19.16 -8.61
CA ARG A 893 -10.65 -18.83 -9.88
C ARG A 893 -10.12 -17.39 -9.79
N ILE A 894 -8.85 -17.28 -9.39
CA ILE A 894 -8.22 -16.01 -8.97
C ILE A 894 -7.15 -15.62 -9.99
N TYR A 895 -7.41 -14.56 -10.76
CA TYR A 895 -6.58 -14.13 -11.88
C TYR A 895 -5.86 -12.81 -11.57
N ALA A 896 -4.53 -12.81 -11.71
CA ALA A 896 -3.72 -11.60 -11.55
C ALA A 896 -3.87 -10.66 -12.76
N GLN A 897 -4.32 -9.42 -12.51
CA GLN A 897 -4.47 -8.39 -13.53
C GLN A 897 -3.20 -7.53 -13.65
N ASP A 898 -2.54 -7.61 -14.80
CA ASP A 898 -1.46 -6.69 -15.19
C ASP A 898 -2.00 -5.57 -16.10
N TRP A 899 -2.05 -4.35 -15.57
CA TRP A 899 -2.51 -3.16 -16.30
C TRP A 899 -1.52 -2.68 -17.39
N PHE A 900 -0.22 -2.99 -17.27
CA PHE A 900 0.77 -2.71 -18.32
C PHE A 900 0.66 -3.68 -19.50
N LYS A 901 0.08 -4.87 -19.29
CA LYS A 901 -0.29 -5.80 -20.36
C LYS A 901 -1.60 -5.40 -21.02
N GLU A 902 -2.66 -5.11 -20.24
CA GLU A 902 -3.98 -4.75 -20.76
C GLU A 902 -3.96 -3.46 -21.59
N SER A 903 -3.24 -2.42 -21.15
CA SER A 903 -3.11 -1.15 -21.88
C SER A 903 -2.53 -1.33 -23.29
N LYS A 904 -1.63 -2.31 -23.50
CA LYS A 904 -1.07 -2.63 -24.82
C LYS A 904 -2.06 -3.34 -25.76
N VAL A 905 -3.13 -3.93 -25.23
CA VAL A 905 -4.17 -4.64 -26.00
C VAL A 905 -5.53 -3.92 -25.98
N GLY A 906 -5.56 -2.67 -25.51
CA GLY A 906 -6.78 -1.86 -25.45
C GLY A 906 -7.78 -2.32 -24.38
N TYR A 907 -7.29 -2.92 -23.28
CA TYR A 907 -8.08 -3.40 -22.13
C TYR A 907 -9.15 -4.45 -22.46
N LYS A 908 -9.04 -5.12 -23.62
CA LYS A 908 -9.97 -6.17 -24.07
C LYS A 908 -10.13 -7.33 -23.08
N GLY A 909 -9.13 -7.61 -22.25
CA GLY A 909 -9.22 -8.63 -21.19
C GLY A 909 -9.87 -8.13 -19.90
N SER A 910 -10.10 -6.82 -19.75
CA SER A 910 -10.59 -6.17 -18.53
C SER A 910 -11.98 -5.56 -18.64
N ASP A 911 -12.68 -5.69 -19.78
CA ASP A 911 -14.08 -5.26 -19.92
C ASP A 911 -14.94 -5.85 -18.79
N LEU A 912 -15.68 -5.00 -18.08
CA LEU A 912 -16.45 -5.40 -16.91
C LEU A 912 -17.75 -6.10 -17.28
N GLY A 913 -18.40 -5.72 -18.40
CA GLY A 913 -19.66 -6.33 -18.86
C GLY A 913 -19.50 -7.81 -19.21
N SER A 914 -18.35 -8.20 -19.79
CA SER A 914 -18.00 -9.61 -20.06
C SER A 914 -17.72 -10.46 -18.82
N GLN A 915 -17.59 -9.87 -17.63
CA GLN A 915 -17.15 -10.58 -16.42
C GLN A 915 -18.28 -11.03 -15.47
N CYS A 916 -19.55 -10.98 -15.90
CA CYS A 916 -20.70 -11.47 -15.11
C CYS A 916 -21.04 -12.96 -15.39
N THR A 917 -20.04 -13.78 -15.72
CA THR A 917 -20.18 -15.17 -16.21
C THR A 917 -20.16 -16.26 -15.13
N HIS A 918 -19.90 -15.91 -13.88
CA HIS A 918 -19.78 -16.83 -12.75
C HIS A 918 -20.91 -16.62 -11.74
N ARG A 919 -21.30 -17.66 -10.99
CA ARG A 919 -22.34 -17.55 -9.95
C ARG A 919 -21.90 -16.73 -8.73
N TYR A 920 -20.60 -16.72 -8.42
CA TYR A 920 -20.03 -16.07 -7.25
C TYR A 920 -18.86 -15.16 -7.66
N LYS A 921 -18.80 -13.94 -7.11
CA LYS A 921 -17.72 -12.98 -7.37
C LYS A 921 -17.15 -12.44 -6.06
N ILE A 922 -15.83 -12.46 -5.92
CA ILE A 922 -15.17 -12.08 -4.66
C ILE A 922 -14.92 -10.58 -4.62
N TYR A 923 -15.36 -9.91 -3.57
CA TYR A 923 -14.90 -8.58 -3.21
C TYR A 923 -13.80 -8.65 -2.15
N ILE A 924 -12.75 -7.84 -2.32
CA ILE A 924 -11.61 -7.76 -1.42
C ILE A 924 -10.90 -6.40 -1.56
N GLU A 925 -10.45 -5.84 -0.45
CA GLU A 925 -9.84 -4.52 -0.40
C GLU A 925 -8.52 -4.39 -1.19
N GLY A 926 -8.31 -3.20 -1.75
CA GLY A 926 -7.07 -2.81 -2.43
C GLY A 926 -6.10 -2.20 -1.44
N SER A 927 -5.50 -1.06 -1.80
CA SER A 927 -4.79 -0.20 -0.85
C SER A 927 -5.66 0.11 0.37
N ALA A 928 -6.93 0.45 0.11
CA ALA A 928 -8.03 0.68 1.05
C ALA A 928 -9.31 0.09 0.42
N TRP A 929 -10.45 0.78 0.50
CA TRP A 929 -11.67 0.42 -0.25
C TRP A 929 -11.37 0.17 -1.75
N SER A 930 -12.16 -0.67 -2.41
CA SER A 930 -11.95 -0.99 -3.83
C SER A 930 -13.17 -0.62 -4.65
N ILE A 931 -12.98 0.32 -5.59
CA ILE A 931 -13.97 0.84 -6.56
C ILE A 931 -14.75 -0.27 -7.29
N SER A 932 -14.16 -1.47 -7.38
CA SER A 932 -14.78 -2.69 -7.90
C SER A 932 -16.02 -3.17 -7.15
N GLU A 933 -16.31 -2.69 -5.94
CA GLU A 933 -17.46 -3.15 -5.12
C GLU A 933 -18.78 -3.04 -5.88
N LYS A 934 -19.11 -1.84 -6.38
CA LYS A 934 -20.30 -1.60 -7.21
C LYS A 934 -20.33 -2.44 -8.50
N TYR A 935 -19.19 -2.63 -9.16
CA TYR A 935 -19.11 -3.46 -10.39
C TYR A 935 -19.26 -4.97 -10.14
N ILE A 936 -18.94 -5.43 -8.93
CA ILE A 936 -19.07 -6.84 -8.51
C ILE A 936 -20.52 -7.11 -8.10
N LEU A 937 -21.10 -6.25 -7.27
CA LEU A 937 -22.49 -6.32 -6.82
C LEU A 937 -23.49 -6.21 -7.98
N ALA A 938 -23.18 -5.41 -9.02
CA ALA A 938 -24.00 -5.27 -10.22
C ALA A 938 -24.19 -6.56 -11.04
N CYS A 939 -23.35 -7.58 -10.90
CA CYS A 939 -23.28 -8.71 -11.84
C CYS A 939 -24.34 -9.83 -11.63
N ASP A 940 -25.49 -9.58 -10.98
CA ASP A 940 -26.49 -10.61 -10.57
C ASP A 940 -25.87 -11.81 -9.78
N SER A 941 -24.62 -11.68 -9.33
CA SER A 941 -23.78 -12.76 -8.79
C SER A 941 -23.72 -12.67 -7.27
N MET A 942 -23.76 -13.80 -6.56
CA MET A 942 -23.64 -13.75 -5.10
C MET A 942 -22.24 -13.25 -4.73
N THR A 943 -22.19 -12.04 -4.17
CA THR A 943 -20.93 -11.37 -3.85
C THR A 943 -20.34 -11.97 -2.57
N LEU A 944 -19.13 -12.50 -2.67
CA LEU A 944 -18.37 -13.04 -1.55
C LEU A 944 -17.48 -11.92 -0.99
N LEU A 945 -17.96 -11.24 0.04
CA LEU A 945 -17.39 -10.00 0.54
C LEU A 945 -16.41 -10.29 1.69
N VAL A 946 -15.10 -10.28 1.39
CA VAL A 946 -14.03 -10.44 2.40
C VAL A 946 -14.12 -9.28 3.39
N THR A 947 -14.19 -9.57 4.70
CA THR A 947 -14.46 -8.63 5.79
C THR A 947 -13.82 -7.25 5.55
N PRO A 948 -14.62 -6.21 5.23
CA PRO A 948 -14.09 -4.91 4.89
C PRO A 948 -13.70 -4.15 6.17
N LYS A 949 -12.68 -3.31 6.04
CA LYS A 949 -12.30 -2.31 7.03
C LYS A 949 -12.82 -0.92 6.64
N TYR A 950 -12.86 -0.65 5.33
CA TYR A 950 -13.24 0.63 4.76
C TYR A 950 -14.67 0.58 4.22
N TYR A 951 -15.36 1.72 4.30
CA TYR A 951 -16.67 1.93 3.68
C TYR A 951 -16.65 3.13 2.75
N ASP A 952 -17.48 3.11 1.72
CA ASP A 952 -17.79 4.28 0.90
C ASP A 952 -19.15 4.89 1.32
N PHE A 953 -19.74 5.71 0.45
CA PHE A 953 -20.96 6.44 0.75
C PHE A 953 -22.22 5.56 0.75
N PHE A 954 -22.21 4.39 0.10
CA PHE A 954 -23.35 3.47 0.03
C PHE A 954 -23.12 2.14 0.75
N SER A 955 -21.87 1.64 0.83
CA SER A 955 -21.62 0.27 1.30
C SER A 955 -22.02 0.01 2.77
N ARG A 956 -22.22 1.08 3.56
CA ARG A 956 -22.78 1.01 4.91
C ARG A 956 -24.23 0.55 4.99
N SER A 957 -25.03 0.62 3.91
CA SER A 957 -26.38 0.00 3.88
C SER A 957 -26.37 -1.48 3.49
N LEU A 958 -25.28 -2.02 2.91
CA LEU A 958 -25.24 -3.41 2.48
C LEU A 958 -25.40 -4.38 3.67
N MET A 959 -26.34 -5.31 3.57
CA MET A 959 -26.65 -6.31 4.60
C MET A 959 -26.17 -7.72 4.20
N PRO A 960 -25.51 -8.47 5.11
CA PRO A 960 -25.21 -9.90 4.91
C PRO A 960 -26.49 -10.71 4.63
N ILE A 961 -26.39 -11.75 3.80
CA ILE A 961 -27.48 -12.68 3.40
C ILE A 961 -28.66 -12.03 2.66
N GLN A 962 -28.72 -10.70 2.60
CA GLN A 962 -29.58 -9.97 1.66
C GLN A 962 -28.82 -9.58 0.39
N HIS A 963 -27.65 -8.94 0.53
CA HIS A 963 -26.87 -8.43 -0.61
C HIS A 963 -25.57 -9.21 -0.84
N TYR A 964 -24.95 -9.73 0.22
CA TYR A 964 -23.65 -10.41 0.10
C TYR A 964 -23.48 -11.56 1.09
N TRP A 965 -22.57 -12.47 0.75
CA TRP A 965 -22.08 -13.49 1.66
C TRP A 965 -20.76 -13.03 2.31
N PRO A 966 -20.67 -12.90 3.64
CA PRO A 966 -19.43 -12.48 4.31
C PRO A 966 -18.36 -13.57 4.24
N VAL A 967 -17.14 -13.19 3.89
CA VAL A 967 -15.96 -14.06 3.90
C VAL A 967 -14.98 -13.60 4.97
N ARG A 968 -14.49 -14.54 5.78
CA ARG A 968 -13.49 -14.27 6.82
C ARG A 968 -12.15 -13.81 6.22
N ASP A 969 -11.53 -12.78 6.79
CA ASP A 969 -10.16 -12.37 6.38
C ASP A 969 -9.07 -13.27 6.98
N ASP A 970 -9.32 -13.94 8.13
CA ASP A 970 -8.36 -14.86 8.76
C ASP A 970 -8.33 -16.26 8.13
N ASP A 971 -9.50 -16.80 7.74
CA ASP A 971 -9.62 -17.93 6.80
C ASP A 971 -10.39 -17.54 5.54
N LYS A 972 -9.69 -16.95 4.58
CA LYS A 972 -10.26 -16.59 3.27
C LYS A 972 -10.64 -17.84 2.45
N CYS A 973 -9.77 -18.84 2.41
CA CYS A 973 -9.89 -19.93 1.44
C CYS A 973 -10.94 -20.96 1.85
N GLY A 974 -10.99 -21.36 3.13
CA GLY A 974 -12.04 -22.23 3.66
C GLY A 974 -13.40 -21.52 3.65
N SER A 975 -13.46 -20.26 4.09
CA SER A 975 -14.70 -19.45 4.04
C SER A 975 -15.24 -19.21 2.62
N ILE A 976 -14.39 -19.03 1.59
CA ILE A 976 -14.83 -18.98 0.18
C ILE A 976 -15.34 -20.34 -0.27
N ASN A 977 -14.58 -21.41 -0.01
CA ASN A 977 -14.96 -22.76 -0.42
C ASN A 977 -16.29 -23.21 0.19
N HIS A 978 -16.54 -22.87 1.47
CA HIS A 978 -17.82 -23.14 2.11
C HIS A 978 -18.96 -22.35 1.46
N ALA A 979 -18.76 -21.04 1.21
CA ALA A 979 -19.77 -20.19 0.56
C ALA A 979 -20.16 -20.69 -0.84
N VAL A 980 -19.19 -21.13 -1.64
CA VAL A 980 -19.43 -21.69 -2.98
C VAL A 980 -20.08 -23.07 -2.90
N SER A 981 -19.65 -23.92 -1.96
CA SER A 981 -20.25 -25.26 -1.74
C SER A 981 -21.72 -25.14 -1.33
N TRP A 982 -22.02 -24.27 -0.36
CA TRP A 982 -23.38 -23.96 0.09
C TRP A 982 -24.20 -23.31 -1.01
N GLY A 983 -23.63 -22.37 -1.77
CA GLY A 983 -24.33 -21.67 -2.84
C GLY A 983 -24.69 -22.58 -4.03
N ASN A 984 -23.89 -23.63 -4.28
CA ASN A 984 -24.15 -24.60 -5.35
C ASN A 984 -25.20 -25.65 -4.98
N SER A 985 -25.45 -25.91 -3.69
CA SER A 985 -26.62 -26.67 -3.24
C SER A 985 -27.87 -25.78 -3.11
N HIS A 986 -27.72 -24.54 -2.64
CA HIS A 986 -28.83 -23.59 -2.44
C HIS A 986 -28.98 -22.58 -3.59
N LYS A 987 -28.91 -23.08 -4.84
CA LYS A 987 -28.83 -22.26 -6.08
C LYS A 987 -29.82 -21.08 -6.12
N GLN A 988 -31.10 -21.34 -5.87
CA GLN A 988 -32.14 -20.29 -5.91
C GLN A 988 -31.89 -19.19 -4.86
N LEU A 989 -31.43 -19.54 -3.65
CA LEU A 989 -31.16 -18.55 -2.60
C LEU A 989 -29.88 -17.76 -2.90
N ALA A 990 -28.83 -18.42 -3.40
CA ALA A 990 -27.63 -17.73 -3.89
C ALA A 990 -27.96 -16.75 -5.04
N GLN A 991 -28.83 -17.15 -5.97
CA GLN A 991 -29.35 -16.26 -7.01
C GLN A 991 -30.11 -15.08 -6.42
N ARG A 992 -30.99 -15.28 -5.43
CA ARG A 992 -31.71 -14.19 -4.76
C ARG A 992 -30.75 -13.18 -4.11
N ILE A 993 -29.70 -13.64 -3.41
CA ILE A 993 -28.69 -12.75 -2.79
C ILE A 993 -27.96 -11.94 -3.86
N GLY A 994 -27.49 -12.59 -4.92
CA GLY A 994 -26.85 -11.90 -6.05
C GLY A 994 -27.79 -10.89 -6.74
N LYS A 995 -29.08 -11.25 -6.86
CA LYS A 995 -30.07 -10.39 -7.51
C LYS A 995 -30.41 -9.15 -6.68
N GLN A 996 -30.62 -9.30 -5.37
CA GLN A 996 -30.88 -8.20 -4.45
C GLN A 996 -29.71 -7.20 -4.41
N ALA A 997 -28.45 -7.66 -4.42
CA ALA A 997 -27.30 -6.77 -4.60
C ALA A 997 -27.32 -6.02 -5.94
N SER A 998 -27.60 -6.71 -7.05
CA SER A 998 -27.63 -6.04 -8.36
C SER A 998 -28.80 -5.06 -8.50
N ASN A 999 -29.97 -5.36 -7.96
CA ASN A 999 -31.12 -4.44 -7.93
C ASN A 999 -30.77 -3.17 -7.15
N PHE A 1000 -30.23 -3.29 -5.94
CA PHE A 1000 -29.73 -2.13 -5.16
C PHE A 1000 -28.74 -1.26 -5.98
N ILE A 1001 -27.80 -1.87 -6.71
CA ILE A 1001 -26.82 -1.12 -7.53
C ILE A 1001 -27.43 -0.55 -8.83
N GLN A 1002 -28.49 -1.16 -9.38
CA GLN A 1002 -29.16 -0.70 -10.60
C GLN A 1002 -30.23 0.37 -10.30
N GLU A 1003 -30.86 0.32 -9.12
CA GLU A 1003 -32.03 1.13 -8.75
C GLU A 1003 -31.69 2.21 -7.70
N GLU A 1004 -31.01 1.86 -6.60
CA GLU A 1004 -30.62 2.81 -5.55
C GLU A 1004 -29.30 3.56 -5.84
N LEU A 1005 -28.43 3.04 -6.70
CA LEU A 1005 -27.12 3.65 -7.04
C LEU A 1005 -27.06 4.24 -8.46
N THR A 1006 -28.17 4.79 -8.97
CA THR A 1006 -28.21 5.52 -10.26
C THR A 1006 -27.41 6.82 -10.23
N MET A 1007 -27.05 7.37 -11.39
CA MET A 1007 -26.42 8.70 -11.46
C MET A 1007 -27.31 9.81 -10.88
N ASP A 1008 -28.63 9.66 -10.95
CA ASP A 1008 -29.59 10.55 -10.30
C ASP A 1008 -29.40 10.56 -8.78
N HIS A 1009 -29.38 9.39 -8.14
CA HIS A 1009 -29.12 9.30 -6.70
C HIS A 1009 -27.69 9.72 -6.32
N VAL A 1010 -26.69 9.52 -7.19
CA VAL A 1010 -25.32 10.04 -6.97
C VAL A 1010 -25.31 11.57 -6.89
N TYR A 1011 -25.99 12.26 -7.82
CA TYR A 1011 -26.09 13.73 -7.77
C TYR A 1011 -26.95 14.21 -6.59
N ASP A 1012 -28.03 13.53 -6.25
CA ASP A 1012 -28.89 13.90 -5.12
C ASP A 1012 -28.13 13.72 -3.79
N TYR A 1013 -27.31 12.66 -3.65
CA TYR A 1013 -26.43 12.46 -2.50
C TYR A 1013 -25.40 13.58 -2.39
N MET A 1014 -24.76 13.96 -3.50
CA MET A 1014 -23.81 15.08 -3.53
C MET A 1014 -24.49 16.41 -3.16
N LEU A 1015 -25.70 16.68 -3.66
CA LEU A 1015 -26.45 17.90 -3.33
C LEU A 1015 -26.75 17.96 -1.83
N HIS A 1016 -27.30 16.89 -1.25
CA HIS A 1016 -27.64 16.83 0.17
C HIS A 1016 -26.41 16.93 1.07
N LEU A 1017 -25.34 16.17 0.76
CA LEU A 1017 -24.09 16.20 1.53
C LEU A 1017 -23.44 17.59 1.51
N LEU A 1018 -23.36 18.23 0.34
CA LEU A 1018 -22.78 19.57 0.20
C LEU A 1018 -23.68 20.66 0.84
N THR A 1019 -24.99 20.47 0.83
CA THR A 1019 -25.95 21.38 1.47
C THR A 1019 -25.90 21.29 3.00
N GLU A 1020 -25.92 20.08 3.57
CA GLU A 1020 -25.72 19.88 5.02
C GLU A 1020 -24.32 20.34 5.47
N TYR A 1021 -23.29 20.13 4.66
CA TYR A 1021 -21.95 20.66 4.94
C TYR A 1021 -21.92 22.20 4.95
N ALA A 1022 -22.55 22.86 3.98
CA ALA A 1022 -22.59 24.31 3.89
C ALA A 1022 -23.26 24.95 5.12
N LYS A 1023 -24.35 24.35 5.64
CA LYS A 1023 -25.03 24.79 6.89
C LYS A 1023 -24.10 24.80 8.12
N LEU A 1024 -23.02 24.03 8.11
CA LEU A 1024 -22.05 23.98 9.21
C LEU A 1024 -21.00 25.09 9.13
N LEU A 1025 -20.81 25.76 7.99
CA LEU A 1025 -19.75 26.76 7.81
C LEU A 1025 -20.01 28.02 8.65
N LYS A 1026 -19.20 28.23 9.69
CA LYS A 1026 -19.26 29.41 10.57
C LYS A 1026 -18.51 30.62 10.01
N PHE A 1027 -18.53 30.79 8.69
CA PHE A 1027 -17.95 31.91 7.97
C PHE A 1027 -18.51 31.96 6.55
N LYS A 1028 -18.71 33.16 5.99
CA LYS A 1028 -19.01 33.30 4.55
C LYS A 1028 -17.79 32.84 3.72
N PRO A 1029 -17.96 31.88 2.79
CA PRO A 1029 -16.94 31.50 1.83
C PRO A 1029 -16.42 32.70 1.02
N THR A 1030 -15.13 32.72 0.71
CA THR A 1030 -14.48 33.83 -0.01
C THR A 1030 -13.41 33.31 -0.94
N LYS A 1031 -13.38 33.82 -2.18
CA LYS A 1031 -12.43 33.40 -3.22
C LYS A 1031 -11.00 33.76 -2.77
N PRO A 1032 -10.08 32.80 -2.58
CA PRO A 1032 -8.68 33.12 -2.35
C PRO A 1032 -8.03 33.57 -3.68
N PRO A 1033 -6.95 34.38 -3.65
CA PRO A 1033 -6.28 34.83 -4.86
C PRO A 1033 -5.83 33.70 -5.79
N GLU A 1034 -5.44 32.55 -5.22
CA GLU A 1034 -4.87 31.41 -5.97
C GLU A 1034 -5.93 30.37 -6.40
N ALA A 1035 -7.24 30.65 -6.30
CA ALA A 1035 -8.28 29.79 -6.86
C ALA A 1035 -8.75 30.29 -8.23
N VAL A 1036 -8.65 29.42 -9.24
CA VAL A 1036 -9.04 29.72 -10.63
C VAL A 1036 -10.48 29.26 -10.86
N GLU A 1037 -11.27 30.00 -11.64
CA GLU A 1037 -12.63 29.57 -11.99
C GLU A 1037 -12.57 28.35 -12.94
N VAL A 1038 -13.44 27.37 -12.69
CA VAL A 1038 -13.61 26.21 -13.57
C VAL A 1038 -15.07 26.02 -13.97
N CYS A 1039 -15.23 25.47 -15.17
CA CYS A 1039 -16.50 25.17 -15.84
C CYS A 1039 -16.30 23.89 -16.67
N SER A 1040 -17.37 23.34 -17.25
CA SER A 1040 -17.21 22.12 -18.05
C SER A 1040 -16.40 22.40 -19.33
N GLU A 1041 -16.56 23.60 -19.86
CA GLU A 1041 -15.98 24.10 -21.10
C GLU A 1041 -14.45 24.19 -20.95
N SER A 1042 -13.96 24.79 -19.85
CA SER A 1042 -12.52 24.91 -19.60
C SER A 1042 -11.82 23.57 -19.35
N LEU A 1043 -12.53 22.54 -18.87
CA LEU A 1043 -11.98 21.18 -18.72
C LEU A 1043 -12.07 20.39 -20.04
N ALA A 1044 -13.25 20.25 -20.64
CA ALA A 1044 -13.45 19.38 -21.80
C ALA A 1044 -12.79 19.93 -23.08
N CYS A 1045 -12.59 21.24 -23.21
CA CYS A 1045 -11.84 21.81 -24.33
C CYS A 1045 -10.32 21.58 -24.22
N GLN A 1046 -9.80 21.45 -22.99
CA GLN A 1046 -8.39 21.08 -22.73
C GLN A 1046 -8.14 19.56 -22.76
N ALA A 1047 -9.20 18.76 -22.73
CA ALA A 1047 -9.13 17.30 -22.72
C ALA A 1047 -8.93 16.70 -24.11
N GLU A 1048 -8.18 15.59 -24.15
CA GLU A 1048 -7.86 14.79 -25.34
C GLU A 1048 -8.26 13.31 -25.12
N GLY A 1049 -8.36 12.53 -26.20
CA GLY A 1049 -8.54 11.07 -26.14
C GLY A 1049 -9.68 10.57 -25.25
N LEU A 1050 -9.41 9.54 -24.43
CA LEU A 1050 -10.38 8.96 -23.50
C LEU A 1050 -10.81 9.93 -22.38
N GLU A 1051 -9.97 10.90 -22.01
CA GLU A 1051 -10.37 11.94 -21.04
C GLU A 1051 -11.50 12.78 -21.64
N LYS A 1052 -11.32 13.29 -22.86
CA LYS A 1052 -12.36 14.06 -23.56
C LYS A 1052 -13.63 13.24 -23.75
N LYS A 1053 -13.48 11.98 -24.15
CA LYS A 1053 -14.59 11.04 -24.36
C LYS A 1053 -15.43 10.89 -23.10
N PHE A 1054 -14.83 10.47 -21.98
CA PHE A 1054 -15.58 10.20 -20.74
C PHE A 1054 -16.14 11.46 -20.09
N LEU A 1055 -15.47 12.62 -20.22
CA LEU A 1055 -16.07 13.90 -19.80
C LEU A 1055 -17.34 14.19 -20.61
N VAL A 1056 -17.31 14.11 -21.94
CA VAL A 1056 -18.48 14.38 -22.80
C VAL A 1056 -19.59 13.33 -22.63
N GLU A 1057 -19.27 12.05 -22.48
CA GLU A 1057 -20.25 10.98 -22.23
C GLU A 1057 -20.91 11.11 -20.84
N SER A 1058 -20.19 11.58 -19.83
CA SER A 1058 -20.72 11.83 -18.48
C SER A 1058 -21.30 13.24 -18.27
N MET A 1059 -21.42 14.04 -19.34
CA MET A 1059 -21.91 15.40 -19.29
C MET A 1059 -23.42 15.45 -19.05
N VAL A 1060 -23.86 16.28 -18.11
CA VAL A 1060 -25.28 16.55 -17.89
C VAL A 1060 -25.84 17.38 -19.05
N LYS A 1061 -26.95 16.90 -19.65
CA LYS A 1061 -27.54 17.40 -20.92
C LYS A 1061 -28.66 18.44 -20.75
N SER A 1062 -29.14 18.69 -19.53
CA SER A 1062 -30.14 19.74 -19.21
C SER A 1062 -30.09 20.07 -17.71
N ALA A 1063 -30.84 21.08 -17.27
CA ALA A 1063 -31.26 21.18 -15.87
C ALA A 1063 -32.18 20.00 -15.48
N ARG A 1064 -32.37 19.78 -14.18
CA ARG A 1064 -33.49 18.99 -13.63
C ARG A 1064 -34.47 19.95 -12.95
N ASP A 1065 -35.66 20.08 -13.51
CA ASP A 1065 -36.73 20.92 -12.96
C ASP A 1065 -37.40 20.28 -11.73
N VAL A 1066 -37.41 18.94 -11.69
CA VAL A 1066 -37.92 18.15 -10.58
C VAL A 1066 -36.96 18.24 -9.39
N ASP A 1067 -37.53 18.37 -8.19
CA ASP A 1067 -36.77 18.34 -6.94
C ASP A 1067 -35.97 17.03 -6.77
N PRO A 1068 -34.80 17.08 -6.08
CA PRO A 1068 -34.11 15.88 -5.64
C PRO A 1068 -34.99 15.11 -4.65
N CYS A 1069 -34.73 13.80 -4.48
CA CYS A 1069 -35.39 13.01 -3.45
C CYS A 1069 -35.26 13.66 -2.04
N ASN A 1070 -36.18 13.38 -1.13
CA ASN A 1070 -36.13 13.92 0.23
C ASN A 1070 -35.05 13.22 1.09
N LEU A 1071 -34.15 14.00 1.69
CA LEU A 1071 -33.14 13.48 2.62
C LEU A 1071 -33.84 12.87 3.87
N PRO A 1072 -33.69 11.56 4.16
CA PRO A 1072 -34.37 10.96 5.30
C PRO A 1072 -33.71 11.44 6.61
N PRO A 1073 -34.43 11.36 7.75
CA PRO A 1073 -33.92 11.79 9.05
C PRO A 1073 -32.64 11.03 9.46
N PRO A 1074 -31.85 11.53 10.41
CA PRO A 1074 -30.76 10.77 11.01
C PRO A 1074 -31.24 9.42 11.57
N PHE A 1075 -30.32 8.48 11.77
CA PHE A 1075 -30.62 7.27 12.56
C PHE A 1075 -30.84 7.65 14.01
N ASP A 1076 -31.84 7.03 14.65
CA ASP A 1076 -31.92 7.02 16.10
C ASP A 1076 -30.72 6.23 16.69
N PRO A 1077 -30.15 6.59 17.85
CA PRO A 1077 -29.02 5.86 18.44
C PRO A 1077 -29.29 4.38 18.73
N HIS A 1078 -30.53 4.00 19.07
CA HIS A 1078 -30.96 2.61 19.21
C HIS A 1078 -31.10 1.95 17.83
N GLU A 1079 -31.72 2.62 16.86
CA GLU A 1079 -31.85 2.12 15.47
C GLU A 1079 -30.48 1.80 14.85
N LEU A 1080 -29.51 2.74 14.94
CA LEU A 1080 -28.15 2.54 14.44
C LEU A 1080 -27.42 1.39 15.15
N LYS A 1081 -27.66 1.23 16.46
CA LYS A 1081 -27.13 0.11 17.25
C LYS A 1081 -27.75 -1.21 16.79
N MET A 1082 -29.06 -1.27 16.56
CA MET A 1082 -29.76 -2.45 16.07
C MET A 1082 -29.36 -2.82 14.65
N LEU A 1083 -29.13 -1.85 13.76
CA LEU A 1083 -28.55 -2.09 12.43
C LEU A 1083 -27.18 -2.76 12.52
N LYS A 1084 -26.29 -2.27 13.39
CA LYS A 1084 -24.96 -2.88 13.63
C LYS A 1084 -25.09 -4.29 14.23
N GLN A 1085 -25.91 -4.48 15.27
CA GLN A 1085 -26.14 -5.80 15.86
C GLN A 1085 -26.77 -6.79 14.87
N ARG A 1086 -27.69 -6.37 13.99
CA ARG A 1086 -28.27 -7.22 12.94
C ARG A 1086 -27.20 -7.71 11.96
N LYS A 1087 -26.29 -6.84 11.50
CA LYS A 1087 -25.15 -7.23 10.65
C LYS A 1087 -24.22 -8.20 11.38
N GLU A 1088 -23.80 -7.88 12.60
CA GLU A 1088 -22.94 -8.74 13.41
C GLU A 1088 -23.57 -10.13 13.64
N ASN A 1089 -24.84 -10.19 14.00
CA ASN A 1089 -25.53 -11.45 14.30
C ASN A 1089 -25.70 -12.30 13.04
N SER A 1090 -25.99 -11.70 11.89
CA SER A 1090 -26.01 -12.40 10.60
C SER A 1090 -24.64 -13.01 10.27
N ILE A 1091 -23.55 -12.26 10.52
CA ILE A 1091 -22.17 -12.76 10.34
C ILE A 1091 -21.85 -13.90 11.32
N LYS A 1092 -22.26 -13.78 12.59
CA LYS A 1092 -22.07 -14.82 13.64
C LYS A 1092 -22.83 -16.11 13.29
N GLN A 1093 -24.06 -16.02 12.81
CA GLN A 1093 -24.85 -17.21 12.37
C GLN A 1093 -24.14 -17.99 11.26
N ILE A 1094 -23.55 -17.31 10.28
CA ILE A 1094 -22.81 -17.95 9.19
C ILE A 1094 -21.50 -18.58 9.70
N GLN A 1095 -20.84 -17.96 10.68
CA GLN A 1095 -19.66 -18.55 11.32
C GLN A 1095 -20.01 -19.81 12.12
N ILE A 1096 -21.21 -19.89 12.71
CA ILE A 1096 -21.74 -21.10 13.34
C ILE A 1096 -22.00 -22.18 12.28
N TRP A 1097 -22.72 -21.87 11.19
CA TRP A 1097 -22.97 -22.81 10.08
C TRP A 1097 -21.68 -23.36 9.43
N ASN A 1098 -20.61 -22.55 9.38
CA ASN A 1098 -19.29 -23.02 8.94
C ASN A 1098 -18.66 -24.02 9.92
N SER A 1099 -18.91 -23.86 11.23
CA SER A 1099 -18.26 -24.60 12.32
C SER A 1099 -18.95 -25.94 12.61
N ASP A 1100 -20.28 -25.97 12.61
CA ASP A 1100 -21.04 -27.21 12.87
C ASP A 1100 -20.69 -28.28 11.82
N ARG A 1101 -20.55 -27.84 10.56
CA ARG A 1101 -20.15 -28.69 9.43
C ARG A 1101 -18.69 -29.18 9.50
N GLU A 1102 -17.81 -28.48 10.23
CA GLU A 1102 -16.48 -29.02 10.56
C GLU A 1102 -16.54 -30.15 11.60
N CYS A 1103 -17.55 -30.17 12.48
CA CYS A 1103 -17.75 -31.28 13.41
C CYS A 1103 -18.24 -32.54 12.67
N ASP A 1104 -19.21 -32.40 11.76
CA ASP A 1104 -19.70 -33.52 10.92
C ASP A 1104 -18.60 -34.09 10.01
N LEU A 1105 -17.77 -33.22 9.41
CA LEU A 1105 -16.62 -33.67 8.62
C LEU A 1105 -15.50 -34.32 9.45
N ARG A 1106 -15.50 -34.16 10.79
CA ARG A 1106 -14.56 -34.85 11.69
C ARG A 1106 -15.12 -36.18 12.19
N SER A 1107 -16.42 -36.28 12.45
CA SER A 1107 -17.06 -37.56 12.84
C SER A 1107 -17.03 -38.57 11.68
N LEU A 1108 -17.24 -38.12 10.44
CA LEU A 1108 -17.24 -38.98 9.24
C LEU A 1108 -15.84 -39.47 8.79
N VAL A 1109 -14.73 -38.96 9.35
CA VAL A 1109 -13.37 -39.17 8.81
C VAL A 1109 -12.43 -39.92 9.76
N GLY A 1110 -12.88 -40.37 10.94
CA GLY A 1110 -12.08 -41.32 11.71
C GLY A 1110 -12.58 -41.81 13.07
N GLU A 1111 -13.28 -42.94 13.09
CA GLU A 1111 -12.96 -44.01 14.06
C GLU A 1111 -12.40 -45.22 13.32
N SER A 1112 -11.18 -45.63 13.69
CA SER A 1112 -10.60 -46.93 13.34
C SER A 1112 -10.54 -47.77 14.63
N LEU A 1113 -10.89 -49.05 14.54
CA LEU A 1113 -11.17 -49.95 15.68
C LEU A 1113 -9.92 -50.40 16.49
N SER A 1114 -8.94 -49.52 16.69
CA SER A 1114 -7.64 -49.86 17.31
C SER A 1114 -7.37 -49.29 18.71
N ASP A 1115 -8.14 -48.31 19.21
CA ASP A 1115 -7.83 -47.65 20.50
C ASP A 1115 -8.82 -47.96 21.65
N ARG A 1116 -9.76 -48.91 21.46
CA ARG A 1116 -10.72 -49.34 22.51
C ARG A 1116 -10.09 -50.27 23.58
N ARG A 1117 -8.77 -50.21 23.80
CA ARG A 1117 -8.02 -51.01 24.80
C ARG A 1117 -6.87 -50.25 25.48
N ARG A 1118 -7.05 -48.96 25.86
CA ARG A 1118 -6.07 -48.27 26.72
C ARG A 1118 -6.60 -47.20 27.69
N ARG A 1119 -7.84 -47.35 28.17
CA ARG A 1119 -8.38 -46.57 29.32
C ARG A 1119 -9.17 -47.46 30.28
N LEU A 1120 -8.44 -48.21 31.12
CA LEU A 1120 -9.02 -49.00 32.22
C LEU A 1120 -8.02 -49.04 33.39
N ALA A 1121 -7.82 -47.89 34.02
CA ALA A 1121 -7.09 -47.71 35.28
C ALA A 1121 -7.44 -46.33 35.89
N ILE A 1122 -7.29 -46.20 37.22
CA ILE A 1122 -7.45 -44.96 38.01
C ILE A 1122 -8.88 -44.38 38.00
N CYS A 1123 -9.76 -44.99 38.80
CA CYS A 1123 -10.84 -44.28 39.48
C CYS A 1123 -10.44 -44.07 40.95
N PRO A 1124 -10.56 -42.84 41.49
CA PRO A 1124 -10.70 -42.63 42.94
C PRO A 1124 -12.18 -42.76 43.36
N THR A 1125 -12.42 -43.50 44.43
CA THR A 1125 -13.59 -43.36 45.32
C THR A 1125 -13.57 -41.97 45.99
N SER A 1126 -14.65 -41.35 46.48
CA SER A 1126 -16.07 -41.74 46.65
C SER A 1126 -16.89 -40.48 46.99
N GLY A 1127 -18.22 -40.46 46.75
CA GLY A 1127 -19.07 -39.34 47.23
C GLY A 1127 -20.55 -39.39 46.84
N ALA A 1128 -21.43 -39.51 47.84
CA ALA A 1128 -22.88 -39.28 47.81
C ALA A 1128 -23.27 -37.88 47.24
N ARG A 1129 -24.47 -37.59 46.71
CA ARG A 1129 -25.77 -38.27 46.40
C ARG A 1129 -26.52 -37.33 45.41
N GLY A 1130 -27.50 -37.80 44.62
CA GLY A 1130 -28.46 -36.88 43.95
C GLY A 1130 -29.04 -37.32 42.60
N ARG A 1131 -30.20 -37.98 42.62
CA ARG A 1131 -30.92 -38.58 41.47
C ARG A 1131 -31.29 -37.59 40.33
N HIS A 1132 -30.90 -37.87 39.08
CA HIS A 1132 -31.79 -38.40 38.01
C HIS A 1132 -31.19 -38.24 36.59
N ARG A 1133 -31.30 -39.30 35.77
CA ARG A 1133 -31.39 -39.24 34.29
C ARG A 1133 -32.83 -39.58 33.89
N PRO A 1134 -33.27 -39.24 32.66
CA PRO A 1134 -33.28 -40.26 31.60
C PRO A 1134 -32.64 -39.84 30.25
N HIS A 1135 -32.35 -40.86 29.44
CA HIS A 1135 -32.25 -40.94 27.97
C HIS A 1135 -31.76 -39.76 27.10
N CYS A 1136 -30.67 -40.03 26.37
CA CYS A 1136 -30.55 -39.61 24.98
C CYS A 1136 -31.33 -40.60 24.08
N PRO A 1137 -32.05 -40.12 23.05
CA PRO A 1137 -32.28 -40.88 21.82
C PRO A 1137 -31.36 -40.36 20.70
N CYS A 1138 -30.55 -41.25 20.14
CA CYS A 1138 -29.95 -41.04 18.81
C CYS A 1138 -30.60 -42.06 17.89
N GLN A 1139 -31.57 -41.61 17.10
CA GLN A 1139 -32.23 -42.43 16.09
C GLN A 1139 -32.32 -41.57 14.83
N ALA A 1140 -31.71 -42.04 13.75
CA ALA A 1140 -31.75 -41.40 12.46
C ALA A 1140 -32.86 -42.07 11.64
N ASP A 1141 -33.83 -41.28 11.18
CA ASP A 1141 -34.77 -41.69 10.14
C ASP A 1141 -35.41 -40.47 9.46
N ALA A 1142 -35.85 -40.70 8.22
CA ALA A 1142 -36.66 -39.81 7.37
C ALA A 1142 -36.11 -38.42 6.97
N VAL A 1143 -36.39 -38.05 5.73
CA VAL A 1143 -36.21 -36.71 5.15
C VAL A 1143 -37.58 -36.05 5.03
N THR A 1144 -37.73 -34.81 5.53
CA THR A 1144 -38.60 -33.67 5.09
C THR A 1144 -38.92 -32.70 6.26
N ASP A 1145 -39.46 -31.53 5.91
CA ASP A 1145 -40.37 -30.67 6.71
C ASP A 1145 -39.91 -29.80 7.91
N LEU A 1146 -38.61 -29.69 8.26
CA LEU A 1146 -38.14 -28.60 9.16
C LEU A 1146 -37.27 -27.50 8.51
N GLN A 1147 -36.74 -27.71 7.31
CA GLN A 1147 -35.98 -26.65 6.60
C GLN A 1147 -36.88 -25.52 6.06
N LEU A 1148 -38.20 -25.72 5.99
CA LEU A 1148 -39.16 -24.69 5.58
C LEU A 1148 -39.33 -23.60 6.64
N ILE A 1149 -39.51 -23.96 7.92
CA ILE A 1149 -40.05 -23.05 8.94
C ILE A 1149 -39.08 -21.91 9.29
N ASN A 1150 -37.78 -22.19 9.44
CA ASN A 1150 -36.80 -21.12 9.73
C ASN A 1150 -36.42 -20.27 8.51
N LEU A 1151 -36.70 -20.73 7.28
CA LEU A 1151 -36.61 -19.88 6.09
C LEU A 1151 -37.88 -19.01 5.93
N LEU A 1152 -39.03 -19.48 6.43
CA LEU A 1152 -40.25 -18.68 6.56
C LEU A 1152 -40.14 -17.61 7.66
N LEU A 1153 -39.36 -17.82 8.72
CA LEU A 1153 -39.04 -16.78 9.73
C LEU A 1153 -37.99 -15.74 9.27
N MET A 1154 -37.48 -15.83 8.03
CA MET A 1154 -36.82 -14.71 7.35
C MET A 1154 -37.82 -13.78 6.63
N ILE A 1155 -39.12 -14.12 6.66
CA ILE A 1155 -40.25 -13.23 6.36
C ILE A 1155 -40.71 -12.61 7.69
N SER A 1156 -41.45 -11.50 7.63
CA SER A 1156 -42.12 -10.87 8.79
C SER A 1156 -41.22 -10.14 9.80
N PHE A 1157 -40.49 -9.13 9.34
CA PHE A 1157 -40.71 -7.74 9.80
C PHE A 1157 -40.00 -6.73 8.87
N SER A 1158 -40.69 -6.41 7.78
CA SER A 1158 -40.60 -5.08 7.15
C SER A 1158 -41.94 -4.42 7.45
N GLY A 1159 -41.97 -3.36 8.26
CA GLY A 1159 -43.24 -2.73 8.68
C GLY A 1159 -43.27 -2.17 10.09
N MET A 1160 -42.33 -1.27 10.41
CA MET A 1160 -42.53 -0.06 11.22
C MET A 1160 -41.33 0.88 10.99
#